data_AF-A0A538RZF9-F1
#
_entry.id   AF-A0A538RZF9-F1
#
_cell.length_a   1.000
_cell.length_b   1.000
_cell.length_c   1.000
_cell.angle_alpha   90.00
_cell.angle_beta   90.00
_cell.angle_gamma   90.00
#
_symmetry.space_group_name_H-M   'P 1'
#
loop_
_entity.id
_entity.type
_entity.pdbx_description
1 polymer ?
#
loop_
_entity_poly.entity_id
_entity_poly.type
_entity_poly.pdbx_seq_one_letter_code
_entity_poly.pdbx_strand_id
1 'polypeptide(L)'
;MGTAVSQPFRFPNPKAKTGREQPGKTVAKPSAGPATSSDEKKTPPPAGPAVETLKLPSGAVIVISGNVKEALRQAPARAVVLTPEEYQRMLEQIEQLERQARPEKPVTPSSCKVTGRVDGSMAYLQVQFDFKTDSANGLIDLGCAGATPTDAKLDGALAWLQRGEDGYVIPVDNPGPHEAKLELVVPIAAKKAFKGAGRGFDLELPRAAITTLEQLDLPGALSEVLLSSRTVRPKQLDAQHSRLEKVPITAAGPLDNTRRLDLTWKGPAAEPARSPTVLAATGKLTVRIESQVLTDVELELRALSGETAVWRVLVPLPPEGVQEVKALPQDEARVQSIERSADKQGTLVTVRLKQPGAEPLRLSLRLQQPRSTGGVPIGPITVPDAMTQRGEIELRAVDEIRLHYTKRGDVGQREVTDEQRRDNVKAAFAYWNAAAAAGPPAAPFVTLQTEPVKGAVETRVTHTLRLIPPEGSTAGQWRLLTQLDVRPVRTAVDRIDLALPPGYKFEDTIGPSPSELVEKVTSDQANQVLQIKLASKQSRPFLIKLPGVYPLQSAEQESALELPRPVAWSVEHEIQGGAAATPPGRTPTLDRGGQLTVSYPEGIEPSRSLDLQESGSPRIRSLFPQTPETREFTWQTDRAPAHLTAGWRPHRAELRVEALADVTLAGRQAHVRQHLQLQLSQAPPAQVLLRVPVGLAGDVQLIEGGILSPREDKNPAERSVVLKATPDREQQIVLQYSFGLPPAPEVRGIRRFVVPLVQVVQATRGETKVRVWCDPGELPELASGRWEEAPAEVVPNRESLPVLVLRGGLASPLALKSGRAGSPILASAAVERVLAHAFVDEGTSQSYQVRFLLSKLTTRHLDVQLPVALTTSNVQVSLDGVGVPLRMIDEAGQEVEVGKIVRLKVDPELYTKPIDLAVSYQIDPSRLEGNGRFLSTLRPPTLTGAIFMGRVRWQVDLPAGDLAVYALDGSLEQRWCWSNWLFRLRPASTSGELERWFKGEGAKDNNDTEPAALCWQSTLAPLPLVHVPQRFWLLTCAFVFLAVALVLFFAPLPRFLFWICILLLGAAIAAMGIIWPGILSVVAFGCQLPVVVLLLLVGFQWTLHQRY
;
A
#
# COMPACT_ATOMS: atom_id res chain seq x y z
N MET A 1 56.20 5.24 -44.61
CA MET A 1 56.26 4.29 -43.49
C MET A 1 54.88 3.67 -43.39
N GLY A 2 54.55 2.64 -44.14
CA GLY A 2 55.32 1.40 -44.31
C GLY A 2 54.60 0.34 -43.46
N THR A 3 53.51 -0.22 -43.99
CA THR A 3 53.48 -1.54 -44.65
C THR A 3 53.62 -2.66 -43.62
N ALA A 4 52.52 -3.33 -43.29
CA ALA A 4 52.01 -4.54 -43.99
C ALA A 4 52.63 -5.79 -43.35
N VAL A 5 51.96 -6.94 -43.29
CA VAL A 5 51.88 -7.92 -44.38
C VAL A 5 51.20 -9.14 -43.74
N SER A 6 49.97 -9.49 -44.16
CA SER A 6 49.67 -10.60 -45.11
C SER A 6 49.42 -11.94 -44.38
N GLN A 7 48.17 -12.42 -44.40
CA GLN A 7 47.64 -13.49 -45.28
C GLN A 7 48.01 -14.91 -44.82
N PRO A 8 47.16 -15.92 -45.08
CA PRO A 8 47.00 -16.53 -46.41
C PRO A 8 45.54 -16.43 -46.91
N PHE A 9 45.25 -16.01 -48.15
CA PHE A 9 45.19 -16.86 -49.37
C PHE A 9 44.53 -18.24 -49.10
N ARG A 10 43.55 -18.73 -49.87
CA ARG A 10 43.37 -18.73 -51.32
C ARG A 10 42.01 -19.40 -51.58
N PHE A 11 41.30 -18.96 -52.61
CA PHE A 11 40.30 -19.81 -53.26
C PHE A 11 40.93 -21.14 -53.69
N PRO A 12 40.12 -22.20 -53.80
CA PRO A 12 40.03 -22.79 -55.12
C PRO A 12 38.60 -22.93 -55.62
N ASN A 13 38.48 -22.60 -56.89
CA ASN A 13 37.44 -22.99 -57.84
C ASN A 13 37.36 -24.55 -57.98
N PRO A 14 36.37 -25.08 -58.71
CA PRO A 14 35.86 -26.46 -58.61
C PRO A 14 36.58 -27.46 -59.54
N LYS A 15 36.37 -28.78 -59.33
CA LYS A 15 36.31 -29.87 -60.36
C LYS A 15 36.29 -31.29 -59.77
N ALA A 16 35.33 -32.13 -60.20
CA ALA A 16 35.49 -33.51 -60.72
C ALA A 16 34.11 -34.10 -61.08
N LYS A 17 33.79 -34.27 -62.39
CA LYS A 17 33.74 -35.56 -63.17
C LYS A 17 32.56 -36.45 -62.75
N THR A 18 31.67 -37.00 -63.59
CA THR A 18 31.56 -37.33 -65.04
C THR A 18 30.07 -37.71 -65.23
N GLY A 19 29.29 -37.29 -66.23
CA GLY A 19 29.43 -37.60 -67.66
C GLY A 19 28.53 -38.79 -68.06
N ARG A 20 27.32 -38.52 -68.58
CA ARG A 20 26.74 -39.23 -69.74
C ARG A 20 25.58 -38.46 -70.41
N GLU A 21 25.80 -38.18 -71.71
CA GLU A 21 24.86 -38.02 -72.84
C GLU A 21 23.80 -36.88 -72.90
N GLN A 22 24.20 -35.81 -73.62
CA GLN A 22 23.59 -35.12 -74.80
C GLN A 22 22.27 -35.63 -75.42
N PRO A 23 21.66 -34.91 -76.42
CA PRO A 23 21.77 -33.50 -76.87
C PRO A 23 20.36 -32.86 -77.12
N GLY A 24 20.15 -31.60 -77.50
CA GLY A 24 20.99 -30.45 -77.82
C GLY A 24 20.18 -29.35 -78.53
N LYS A 25 20.87 -28.22 -78.81
CA LYS A 25 20.66 -27.23 -79.91
C LYS A 25 19.35 -26.39 -79.88
N THR A 26 19.30 -25.07 -80.18
CA THR A 26 20.27 -24.00 -80.51
C THR A 26 19.49 -22.67 -80.47
N VAL A 27 20.05 -21.65 -79.82
CA VAL A 27 20.32 -20.26 -80.29
C VAL A 27 19.21 -19.31 -80.84
N ALA A 28 19.32 -18.07 -80.31
CA ALA A 28 19.11 -16.73 -80.87
C ALA A 28 17.73 -16.06 -80.89
N LYS A 29 17.75 -14.85 -80.31
CA LYS A 29 16.83 -13.71 -80.48
C LYS A 29 17.06 -13.05 -81.86
N PRO A 30 16.03 -12.45 -82.48
CA PRO A 30 16.16 -11.04 -82.84
C PRO A 30 14.88 -10.21 -82.63
N SER A 31 15.05 -8.89 -82.74
CA SER A 31 14.06 -7.81 -82.66
C SER A 31 13.09 -7.72 -83.85
N ALA A 32 11.92 -7.10 -83.66
CA ALA A 32 11.32 -6.10 -84.56
C ALA A 32 10.02 -5.50 -83.96
N GLY A 33 9.85 -4.17 -83.99
CA GLY A 33 8.52 -3.53 -84.11
C GLY A 33 8.05 -3.56 -85.57
N PRO A 34 7.04 -2.78 -86.04
CA PRO A 34 6.34 -1.66 -85.40
C PRO A 34 4.81 -1.55 -85.70
N ALA A 35 4.20 -0.45 -85.23
CA ALA A 35 3.17 0.36 -85.91
C ALA A 35 1.64 0.04 -85.84
N THR A 36 0.93 1.11 -85.44
CA THR A 36 -0.32 1.71 -85.99
C THR A 36 -1.73 1.26 -85.60
N SER A 37 -2.45 2.26 -85.06
CA SER A 37 -3.79 2.79 -85.41
C SER A 37 -5.08 2.20 -84.80
N SER A 38 -5.73 3.10 -84.04
CA SER A 38 -7.15 3.53 -84.08
C SER A 38 -8.30 2.57 -83.76
N ASP A 39 -9.01 2.95 -82.68
CA ASP A 39 -10.46 3.05 -82.47
C ASP A 39 -11.44 1.91 -82.83
N GLU A 40 -12.00 1.39 -81.73
CA GLU A 40 -13.43 1.23 -81.40
C GLU A 40 -14.32 0.22 -82.17
N LYS A 41 -14.67 -0.89 -81.50
CA LYS A 41 -16.00 -1.52 -81.57
C LYS A 41 -16.29 -2.46 -80.37
N LYS A 42 -17.43 -2.26 -79.70
CA LYS A 42 -18.09 -3.11 -78.66
C LYS A 42 -18.30 -4.56 -79.17
N THR A 43 -18.17 -5.63 -78.37
CA THR A 43 -19.10 -6.25 -77.35
C THR A 43 -18.44 -7.61 -76.90
N PRO A 44 -18.80 -8.39 -75.83
CA PRO A 44 -19.57 -8.24 -74.56
C PRO A 44 -18.70 -8.50 -73.27
N PRO A 45 -19.20 -8.28 -72.03
CA PRO A 45 -18.44 -8.58 -70.80
C PRO A 45 -18.59 -10.06 -70.33
N PRO A 46 -17.57 -10.62 -69.65
CA PRO A 46 -17.50 -12.04 -69.27
C PRO A 46 -18.19 -12.35 -67.93
N ALA A 47 -18.52 -13.64 -67.74
CA ALA A 47 -19.19 -14.21 -66.57
C ALA A 47 -18.43 -14.03 -65.24
N GLY A 48 -19.18 -13.76 -64.17
CA GLY A 48 -18.67 -13.68 -62.79
C GLY A 48 -18.37 -15.04 -62.14
N PRO A 49 -17.65 -15.07 -61.00
CA PRO A 49 -17.05 -16.27 -60.44
C PRO A 49 -18.07 -17.21 -59.78
N ALA A 50 -17.78 -18.51 -59.84
CA ALA A 50 -18.63 -19.59 -59.36
C ALA A 50 -18.71 -19.68 -57.82
N VAL A 51 -19.91 -20.03 -57.34
CA VAL A 51 -20.39 -20.05 -55.93
C VAL A 51 -19.61 -21.03 -55.02
N GLU A 52 -18.78 -21.90 -55.58
CA GLU A 52 -18.12 -23.01 -54.88
C GLU A 52 -16.97 -22.61 -53.93
N THR A 53 -16.55 -21.34 -53.91
CA THR A 53 -15.44 -20.86 -53.04
C THR A 53 -15.87 -20.26 -51.70
N LEU A 54 -17.17 -20.15 -51.42
CA LEU A 54 -17.69 -19.52 -50.19
C LEU A 54 -17.98 -20.57 -49.11
N LYS A 55 -17.20 -20.57 -48.01
CA LYS A 55 -17.48 -21.36 -46.81
C LYS A 55 -18.65 -20.73 -46.03
N LEU A 56 -19.82 -21.35 -46.07
CA LEU A 56 -21.04 -20.86 -45.43
C LEU A 56 -21.48 -21.75 -44.25
N PRO A 57 -22.04 -21.18 -43.18
CA PRO A 57 -22.51 -21.93 -42.01
C PRO A 57 -23.81 -22.70 -42.26
N SER A 58 -24.07 -23.71 -41.42
CA SER A 58 -25.26 -24.56 -41.48
C SER A 58 -26.56 -23.73 -41.34
N GLY A 59 -27.40 -23.74 -42.38
CA GLY A 59 -28.68 -22.99 -42.42
C GLY A 59 -28.68 -21.77 -43.34
N ALA A 60 -27.57 -21.46 -44.02
CA ALA A 60 -27.52 -20.38 -45.00
C ALA A 60 -28.31 -20.71 -46.28
N VAL A 61 -29.19 -19.79 -46.72
CA VAL A 61 -29.92 -19.88 -47.99
C VAL A 61 -29.33 -18.86 -48.96
N ILE A 62 -28.84 -19.35 -50.12
CA ILE A 62 -28.27 -18.50 -51.17
C ILE A 62 -29.35 -18.23 -52.23
N VAL A 63 -29.68 -16.97 -52.46
CA VAL A 63 -30.57 -16.54 -53.55
C VAL A 63 -29.75 -15.78 -54.58
N ILE A 64 -29.59 -16.35 -55.77
CA ILE A 64 -28.85 -15.75 -56.88
C ILE A 64 -29.86 -15.12 -57.84
N SER A 65 -29.83 -13.80 -57.97
CA SER A 65 -30.72 -13.03 -58.84
C SER A 65 -29.91 -11.96 -59.58
N GLY A 66 -30.29 -11.69 -60.84
CA GLY A 66 -29.71 -10.60 -61.63
C GLY A 66 -30.08 -9.20 -61.13
N ASN A 67 -30.95 -9.07 -60.12
CA ASN A 67 -31.36 -7.79 -59.55
C ASN A 67 -31.76 -7.90 -58.06
N VAL A 68 -31.10 -7.12 -57.20
CA VAL A 68 -31.26 -7.11 -55.73
C VAL A 68 -32.71 -6.94 -55.27
N LYS A 69 -33.57 -6.26 -56.05
CA LYS A 69 -34.99 -6.05 -55.72
C LYS A 69 -35.87 -7.30 -55.82
N GLU A 70 -35.50 -8.28 -56.65
CA GLU A 70 -36.26 -9.54 -56.78
C GLU A 70 -35.91 -10.54 -55.67
N ALA A 71 -34.65 -10.58 -55.25
CA ALA A 71 -34.19 -11.45 -54.17
C ALA A 71 -34.83 -11.10 -52.81
N LEU A 72 -35.00 -9.81 -52.52
CA LEU A 72 -35.64 -9.33 -51.28
C LEU A 72 -37.15 -9.67 -51.19
N ARG A 73 -37.83 -9.92 -52.32
CA ARG A 73 -39.24 -10.33 -52.33
C ARG A 73 -39.46 -11.81 -52.02
N GLN A 74 -38.43 -12.64 -52.19
CA GLN A 74 -38.48 -14.09 -51.96
C GLN A 74 -37.93 -14.49 -50.58
N ALA A 75 -37.34 -13.56 -49.84
CA ALA A 75 -36.78 -13.83 -48.52
C ALA A 75 -37.89 -13.84 -47.44
N PRO A 76 -37.88 -14.79 -46.49
CA PRO A 76 -38.83 -14.80 -45.38
C PRO A 76 -38.69 -13.52 -44.54
N ALA A 77 -39.78 -13.07 -43.92
CA ALA A 77 -39.96 -11.74 -43.28
C ALA A 77 -38.96 -11.33 -42.16
N ARG A 78 -37.91 -12.14 -41.91
CA ARG A 78 -36.82 -11.87 -40.96
C ARG A 78 -35.43 -12.16 -41.52
N ALA A 79 -35.25 -12.18 -42.84
CA ALA A 79 -33.93 -12.33 -43.44
C ALA A 79 -33.15 -11.01 -43.40
N VAL A 80 -31.94 -11.04 -42.86
CA VAL A 80 -30.98 -9.94 -42.92
C VAL A 80 -30.01 -10.23 -44.07
N VAL A 81 -29.95 -9.33 -45.05
CA VAL A 81 -29.02 -9.46 -46.18
C VAL A 81 -27.73 -8.75 -45.81
N LEU A 82 -26.64 -9.51 -45.64
CA LEU A 82 -25.30 -9.00 -45.40
C LEU A 82 -24.53 -9.01 -46.72
N THR A 83 -23.84 -7.91 -47.02
CA THR A 83 -22.88 -7.91 -48.12
C THR A 83 -21.65 -8.77 -47.76
N PRO A 84 -20.91 -9.33 -48.74
CA PRO A 84 -19.70 -10.11 -48.46
C PRO A 84 -18.67 -9.33 -47.63
N GLU A 85 -18.61 -8.02 -47.84
CA GLU A 85 -17.71 -7.07 -47.16
C GLU A 85 -18.13 -6.85 -45.69
N GLU A 86 -19.43 -6.72 -45.40
CA GLU A 86 -19.95 -6.62 -44.03
C GLU A 86 -19.79 -7.93 -43.26
N TYR A 87 -19.98 -9.07 -43.92
CA TYR A 87 -19.72 -10.37 -43.32
C TYR A 87 -18.23 -10.56 -42.99
N GLN A 88 -17.33 -10.15 -43.89
CA GLN A 88 -15.89 -10.14 -43.61
C GLN A 88 -15.53 -9.20 -42.46
N ARG A 89 -16.09 -7.99 -42.40
CA ARG A 89 -15.92 -7.08 -41.26
C ARG A 89 -16.41 -7.67 -39.94
N MET A 90 -17.54 -8.37 -39.95
CA MET A 90 -18.05 -9.04 -38.75
C MET A 90 -17.15 -10.19 -38.33
N LEU A 91 -16.59 -10.96 -39.27
CA LEU A 91 -15.59 -11.99 -38.96
C LEU A 91 -14.30 -11.39 -38.39
N GLU A 92 -13.82 -10.29 -38.95
CA GLU A 92 -12.66 -9.55 -38.42
C GLU A 92 -12.95 -8.96 -37.03
N GLN A 93 -14.16 -8.44 -36.80
CA GLN A 93 -14.60 -7.98 -35.48
C GLN A 93 -14.72 -9.11 -34.48
N ILE A 94 -15.22 -10.27 -34.87
CA ILE A 94 -15.28 -11.47 -34.01
C ILE A 94 -13.85 -11.91 -33.68
N GLU A 95 -12.94 -11.97 -34.65
CA GLU A 95 -11.54 -12.33 -34.38
C GLU A 95 -10.86 -11.28 -33.49
N GLN A 96 -11.18 -10.00 -33.65
CA GLN A 96 -10.68 -8.91 -32.81
C GLN A 96 -11.23 -8.99 -31.38
N LEU A 97 -12.52 -9.29 -31.22
CA LEU A 97 -13.17 -9.50 -29.91
C LEU A 97 -12.67 -10.79 -29.24
N GLU A 98 -12.46 -11.86 -30.00
CA GLU A 98 -11.85 -13.10 -29.50
C GLU A 98 -10.40 -12.87 -29.09
N ARG A 99 -9.64 -12.03 -29.81
CA ARG A 99 -8.30 -11.61 -29.40
C ARG A 99 -8.33 -10.76 -28.13
N GLN A 100 -9.38 -9.95 -27.92
CA GLN A 100 -9.60 -9.19 -26.68
C GLN A 100 -10.07 -10.08 -25.52
N ALA A 101 -10.77 -11.18 -25.79
CA ALA A 101 -11.29 -12.12 -24.80
C ALA A 101 -10.33 -13.29 -24.49
N ARG A 102 -9.14 -13.35 -25.10
CA ARG A 102 -8.12 -14.33 -24.72
C ARG A 102 -7.68 -14.09 -23.28
N PRO A 103 -7.60 -15.13 -22.43
CA PRO A 103 -7.19 -14.98 -21.04
C PRO A 103 -5.82 -14.30 -20.98
N GLU A 104 -5.73 -13.18 -20.26
CA GLU A 104 -4.47 -12.52 -19.99
C GLU A 104 -3.50 -13.54 -19.38
N LYS A 105 -2.28 -13.61 -19.91
CA LYS A 105 -1.24 -14.45 -19.30
C LYS A 105 -1.05 -13.99 -17.85
N PRO A 106 -1.01 -14.90 -16.88
CA PRO A 106 -0.79 -14.54 -15.49
C PRO A 106 0.44 -13.64 -15.33
N VAL A 107 0.27 -12.50 -14.68
CA VAL A 107 1.33 -11.52 -14.42
C VAL A 107 2.12 -11.98 -13.20
N THR A 108 3.43 -11.79 -13.22
CA THR A 108 4.32 -12.19 -12.12
C THR A 108 4.39 -11.08 -11.07
N PRO A 109 4.45 -11.42 -9.76
CA PRO A 109 4.54 -10.44 -8.70
C PRO A 109 5.86 -9.66 -8.72
N SER A 110 5.90 -8.50 -8.08
CA SER A 110 7.12 -7.67 -8.02
C SER A 110 8.10 -8.16 -6.96
N SER A 111 7.59 -8.68 -5.83
CA SER A 111 8.38 -9.24 -4.73
C SER A 111 7.82 -10.60 -4.29
N CYS A 112 8.70 -11.46 -3.76
CA CYS A 112 8.39 -12.74 -3.13
C CYS A 112 9.26 -12.90 -1.89
N LYS A 113 8.64 -12.85 -0.71
CA LYS A 113 9.31 -12.96 0.60
C LYS A 113 8.88 -14.25 1.27
N VAL A 114 9.84 -15.13 1.55
CA VAL A 114 9.61 -16.42 2.19
C VAL A 114 10.05 -16.36 3.64
N THR A 115 9.15 -16.72 4.56
CA THR A 115 9.44 -16.92 5.99
C THR A 115 8.96 -18.30 6.42
N GLY A 116 9.48 -18.85 7.51
CA GLY A 116 8.96 -20.09 8.05
C GLY A 116 9.81 -20.79 9.10
N ARG A 117 9.40 -22.01 9.41
CA ARG A 117 10.13 -22.93 10.30
C ARG A 117 9.99 -24.37 9.85
N VAL A 118 11.00 -25.15 10.15
CA VAL A 118 11.00 -26.59 9.95
C VAL A 118 10.75 -27.29 11.28
N ASP A 119 9.73 -28.14 11.32
CA ASP A 119 9.37 -28.94 12.49
C ASP A 119 9.11 -30.39 12.08
N GLY A 120 9.86 -31.32 12.66
CA GLY A 120 9.77 -32.75 12.36
C GLY A 120 10.02 -33.11 10.89
N SER A 121 8.98 -33.58 10.21
CA SER A 121 8.99 -33.96 8.78
C SER A 121 8.36 -32.90 7.86
N MET A 122 8.02 -31.71 8.38
CA MET A 122 7.29 -30.68 7.65
C MET A 122 7.97 -29.30 7.79
N ALA A 123 7.91 -28.50 6.72
CA ALA A 123 8.27 -27.09 6.73
C ALA A 123 6.98 -26.25 6.65
N TYR A 124 6.77 -25.38 7.62
CA TYR A 124 5.68 -24.41 7.66
C TYR A 124 6.20 -23.08 7.16
N LEU A 125 5.74 -22.66 5.99
CA LEU A 125 6.22 -21.48 5.29
C LEU A 125 5.08 -20.46 5.15
N GLN A 126 5.41 -19.19 5.31
CA GLN A 126 4.56 -18.08 4.93
C GLN A 126 5.25 -17.32 3.80
N VAL A 127 4.55 -17.18 2.67
CA VAL A 127 5.05 -16.48 1.49
C VAL A 127 4.21 -15.24 1.25
N GLN A 128 4.85 -14.07 1.21
CA GLN A 128 4.23 -12.79 0.89
C GLN A 128 4.63 -12.34 -0.50
N PHE A 129 3.64 -11.87 -1.26
CA PHE A 129 3.80 -11.33 -2.61
C PHE A 129 3.27 -9.91 -2.67
N ASP A 130 4.10 -8.97 -3.11
CA ASP A 130 3.67 -7.59 -3.39
C ASP A 130 3.62 -7.39 -4.91
N PHE A 131 2.52 -6.86 -5.45
CA PHE A 131 2.36 -6.63 -6.89
C PHE A 131 1.38 -5.49 -7.20
N LYS A 132 1.34 -5.06 -8.46
CA LYS A 132 0.40 -4.05 -8.93
C LYS A 132 -0.32 -4.57 -10.18
N THR A 133 -1.63 -4.41 -10.22
CA THR A 133 -2.49 -4.74 -11.36
C THR A 133 -3.00 -3.45 -12.02
N ASP A 134 -2.99 -3.40 -13.35
CA ASP A 134 -3.54 -2.27 -14.11
C ASP A 134 -4.93 -2.60 -14.70
N SER A 135 -5.30 -3.89 -14.76
CA SER A 135 -6.61 -4.39 -15.20
C SER A 135 -7.45 -4.88 -14.02
N ALA A 136 -8.77 -4.70 -14.14
CA ALA A 136 -9.73 -5.41 -13.30
C ALA A 136 -9.79 -6.90 -13.73
N ASN A 137 -9.91 -7.82 -12.78
CA ASN A 137 -9.84 -9.28 -12.98
C ASN A 137 -8.48 -9.82 -13.46
N GLY A 138 -7.38 -9.20 -13.07
CA GLY A 138 -6.03 -9.66 -13.40
C GLY A 138 -5.68 -11.01 -12.74
N LEU A 139 -4.96 -11.87 -13.44
CA LEU A 139 -4.45 -13.15 -12.89
C LEU A 139 -2.99 -12.99 -12.49
N ILE A 140 -2.64 -13.38 -11.26
CA ILE A 140 -1.27 -13.28 -10.73
C ILE A 140 -0.69 -14.66 -10.43
N ASP A 141 0.45 -14.97 -11.03
CA ASP A 141 1.17 -16.23 -10.81
C ASP A 141 1.97 -16.19 -9.50
N LEU A 142 1.55 -16.99 -8.52
CA LEU A 142 2.20 -17.11 -7.21
C LEU A 142 3.19 -18.26 -7.15
N GLY A 143 3.28 -19.13 -8.18
CA GLY A 143 4.10 -20.33 -8.14
C GLY A 143 3.74 -21.25 -6.96
N CYS A 144 4.71 -21.60 -6.13
CA CYS A 144 4.53 -22.44 -4.93
C CYS A 144 4.11 -23.89 -5.23
N ALA A 145 4.43 -24.40 -6.42
CA ALA A 145 4.29 -25.84 -6.70
C ALA A 145 5.21 -26.65 -5.78
N GLY A 146 4.69 -27.78 -5.27
CA GLY A 146 5.36 -28.59 -4.24
C GLY A 146 4.91 -28.29 -2.81
N ALA A 147 4.20 -27.18 -2.57
CA ALA A 147 3.57 -26.88 -1.29
C ALA A 147 2.05 -27.18 -1.29
N THR A 148 1.54 -27.50 -0.09
CA THR A 148 0.10 -27.52 0.19
C THR A 148 -0.27 -26.25 0.95
N PRO A 149 -1.09 -25.35 0.38
CA PRO A 149 -1.49 -24.13 1.06
C PRO A 149 -2.52 -24.43 2.15
N THR A 150 -2.37 -23.76 3.28
CA THR A 150 -3.22 -23.86 4.47
C THR A 150 -4.04 -22.60 4.70
N ASP A 151 -3.57 -21.45 4.24
CA ASP A 151 -4.33 -20.20 4.21
C ASP A 151 -3.90 -19.36 3.00
N ALA A 152 -4.82 -18.56 2.47
CA ALA A 152 -4.56 -17.65 1.36
C ALA A 152 -5.36 -16.37 1.54
N LYS A 153 -4.66 -15.24 1.55
CA LYS A 153 -5.25 -13.90 1.71
C LYS A 153 -4.79 -12.95 0.62
N LEU A 154 -5.71 -12.14 0.13
CA LEU A 154 -5.46 -11.00 -0.76
C LEU A 154 -6.00 -9.75 -0.05
N ASP A 155 -5.13 -8.77 0.17
CA ASP A 155 -5.44 -7.52 0.88
C ASP A 155 -6.13 -7.73 2.23
N GLY A 156 -5.75 -8.81 2.92
CA GLY A 156 -6.30 -9.20 4.22
C GLY A 156 -7.61 -9.98 4.19
N ALA A 157 -8.26 -10.12 3.02
CA ALA A 157 -9.44 -10.95 2.84
C ALA A 157 -9.08 -12.36 2.34
N LEU A 158 -9.86 -13.38 2.73
CA LEU A 158 -9.65 -14.76 2.26
C LEU A 158 -9.79 -14.82 0.73
N ALA A 159 -8.77 -15.33 0.05
CA ALA A 159 -8.67 -15.32 -1.39
C ALA A 159 -8.62 -16.72 -1.97
N TRP A 160 -9.18 -16.87 -3.17
CA TRP A 160 -9.19 -18.14 -3.87
C TRP A 160 -7.91 -18.34 -4.68
N LEU A 161 -7.34 -19.54 -4.59
CA LEU A 161 -6.23 -19.96 -5.43
C LEU A 161 -6.72 -20.90 -6.53
N GLN A 162 -6.43 -20.52 -7.77
CA GLN A 162 -6.49 -21.38 -8.93
C GLN A 162 -5.23 -22.22 -9.02
N ARG A 163 -5.33 -23.38 -9.68
CA ARG A 163 -4.16 -24.18 -10.03
C ARG A 163 -3.73 -23.82 -11.45
N GLY A 164 -2.56 -23.21 -11.58
CA GLY A 164 -1.91 -22.89 -12.85
C GLY A 164 -0.92 -23.98 -13.28
N GLU A 165 -0.24 -23.75 -14.40
CA GLU A 165 0.79 -24.65 -14.92
C GLU A 165 2.02 -24.74 -14.00
N ASP A 166 2.47 -23.61 -13.44
CA ASP A 166 3.67 -23.49 -12.59
C ASP A 166 3.34 -23.39 -11.07
N GLY A 167 2.10 -23.72 -10.65
CA GLY A 167 1.69 -23.71 -9.25
C GLY A 167 0.31 -23.11 -8.98
N TYR A 168 0.23 -22.09 -8.12
CA TYR A 168 -0.99 -21.42 -7.73
C TYR A 168 -1.09 -20.04 -8.39
N VAL A 169 -2.29 -19.70 -8.86
CA VAL A 169 -2.62 -18.40 -9.46
C VAL A 169 -3.73 -17.76 -8.64
N ILE A 170 -3.66 -16.45 -8.43
CA ILE A 170 -4.67 -15.70 -7.68
C ILE A 170 -5.33 -14.66 -8.61
N PRO A 171 -6.67 -14.67 -8.75
CA PRO A 171 -7.39 -13.62 -9.46
C PRO A 171 -7.53 -12.36 -8.57
N VAL A 172 -7.50 -11.19 -9.20
CA VAL A 172 -7.52 -9.88 -8.54
C VAL A 172 -8.55 -8.99 -9.21
N ASP A 173 -9.61 -8.66 -8.48
CA ASP A 173 -10.79 -8.01 -9.07
C ASP A 173 -10.56 -6.52 -9.38
N ASN A 174 -9.79 -5.82 -8.54
CA ASN A 174 -9.57 -4.37 -8.65
C ASN A 174 -8.18 -4.06 -9.24
N PRO A 175 -8.04 -3.00 -10.03
CA PRO A 175 -6.73 -2.47 -10.39
C PRO A 175 -6.12 -1.70 -9.21
N GLY A 176 -4.83 -1.86 -8.98
CA GLY A 176 -4.11 -1.16 -7.91
C GLY A 176 -2.92 -1.93 -7.35
N PRO A 177 -2.27 -1.40 -6.30
CA PRO A 177 -1.30 -2.16 -5.52
C PRO A 177 -2.01 -3.17 -4.62
N HIS A 178 -1.50 -4.40 -4.58
CA HIS A 178 -2.09 -5.51 -3.83
C HIS A 178 -1.01 -6.29 -3.08
N GLU A 179 -1.42 -6.89 -1.96
CA GLU A 179 -0.61 -7.78 -1.15
C GLU A 179 -1.29 -9.15 -1.00
N ALA A 180 -0.62 -10.21 -1.48
CA ALA A 180 -1.07 -11.58 -1.28
C ALA A 180 -0.20 -12.31 -0.26
N LYS A 181 -0.82 -13.08 0.63
CA LYS A 181 -0.15 -13.91 1.64
C LYS A 181 -0.62 -15.35 1.55
N LEU A 182 0.32 -16.27 1.43
CA LEU A 182 0.09 -17.71 1.47
C LEU A 182 0.73 -18.32 2.70
N GLU A 183 -0.03 -19.11 3.44
CA GLU A 183 0.52 -20.07 4.39
C GLU A 183 0.60 -21.43 3.72
N LEU A 184 1.75 -22.08 3.81
CA LEU A 184 2.13 -23.26 3.05
C LEU A 184 2.75 -24.30 3.97
N VAL A 185 2.48 -25.57 3.71
CA VAL A 185 3.20 -26.69 4.31
C VAL A 185 3.88 -27.52 3.22
N VAL A 186 5.16 -27.81 3.43
CA VAL A 186 6.02 -28.56 2.50
C VAL A 186 6.61 -29.79 3.20
N PRO A 187 6.48 -31.01 2.64
CA PRO A 187 7.07 -32.21 3.23
C PRO A 187 8.60 -32.23 3.05
N ILE A 188 9.30 -32.72 4.08
CA ILE A 188 10.76 -32.87 4.07
C ILE A 188 11.13 -34.27 3.62
N ALA A 189 11.91 -34.36 2.55
CA ALA A 189 12.40 -35.61 1.99
C ALA A 189 13.90 -35.82 2.28
N ALA A 190 14.34 -37.08 2.18
CA ALA A 190 15.76 -37.40 2.11
C ALA A 190 16.31 -36.94 0.75
N LYS A 191 17.44 -36.24 0.75
CA LYS A 191 18.10 -35.69 -0.42
C LYS A 191 19.44 -36.40 -0.63
N LYS A 192 19.78 -36.74 -1.89
CA LYS A 192 21.09 -37.29 -2.28
C LYS A 192 22.18 -36.21 -2.28
N ALA A 193 22.30 -35.48 -1.18
CA ALA A 193 23.36 -34.53 -0.89
C ALA A 193 24.12 -35.00 0.37
N PHE A 194 25.30 -34.46 0.63
CA PHE A 194 26.09 -34.75 1.84
C PHE A 194 26.31 -36.26 2.11
N LYS A 195 26.86 -37.01 1.15
CA LYS A 195 27.12 -38.47 1.27
C LYS A 195 25.90 -39.31 1.73
N GLY A 196 24.69 -38.88 1.37
CA GLY A 196 23.45 -39.62 1.67
C GLY A 196 22.78 -39.29 3.01
N ALA A 197 23.28 -38.31 3.76
CA ALA A 197 22.71 -37.85 5.04
C ALA A 197 21.93 -36.51 4.93
N GLY A 198 21.61 -36.07 3.71
CA GLY A 198 20.89 -34.82 3.46
C GLY A 198 19.39 -34.97 3.69
N ARG A 199 18.77 -33.97 4.32
CA ARG A 199 17.31 -33.77 4.37
C ARG A 199 16.98 -32.38 3.84
N GLY A 200 15.83 -32.25 3.19
CA GLY A 200 15.49 -31.00 2.51
C GLY A 200 14.11 -31.01 1.88
N PHE A 201 13.72 -29.88 1.31
CA PHE A 201 12.47 -29.72 0.56
C PHE A 201 12.70 -28.86 -0.68
N ASP A 202 11.75 -28.96 -1.60
CA ASP A 202 11.70 -28.17 -2.82
C ASP A 202 10.40 -27.39 -2.90
N LEU A 203 10.51 -26.12 -3.24
CA LEU A 203 9.36 -25.25 -3.48
C LEU A 203 9.58 -24.46 -4.76
N GLU A 204 8.67 -24.56 -5.72
CA GLU A 204 8.72 -23.67 -6.88
C GLU A 204 8.29 -22.25 -6.48
N LEU A 205 8.95 -21.21 -6.98
CA LEU A 205 8.68 -19.81 -6.66
C LEU A 205 8.34 -19.04 -7.94
N PRO A 206 7.53 -17.97 -7.85
CA PRO A 206 7.18 -17.17 -9.00
C PRO A 206 8.39 -16.35 -9.46
N ARG A 207 8.34 -15.84 -10.69
CA ARG A 207 9.40 -15.00 -11.28
C ARG A 207 9.36 -13.55 -10.78
N ALA A 208 9.37 -13.39 -9.46
CA ALA A 208 9.43 -12.06 -8.86
C ALA A 208 10.78 -11.40 -9.09
N ALA A 209 10.78 -10.08 -9.29
CA ALA A 209 12.02 -9.31 -9.47
C ALA A 209 12.91 -9.37 -8.21
N ILE A 210 12.28 -9.46 -7.04
CA ILE A 210 12.95 -9.58 -5.74
C ILE A 210 12.44 -10.83 -5.04
N THR A 211 13.31 -11.83 -4.85
CA THR A 211 12.98 -13.07 -4.13
C THR A 211 13.95 -13.27 -2.96
N THR A 212 13.43 -13.22 -1.74
CA THR A 212 14.22 -13.30 -0.51
C THR A 212 13.67 -14.35 0.45
N LEU A 213 14.57 -15.10 1.06
CA LEU A 213 14.30 -15.86 2.27
C LEU A 213 14.58 -14.92 3.45
N GLU A 214 13.52 -14.35 4.01
CA GLU A 214 13.60 -13.37 5.09
C GLU A 214 14.02 -14.04 6.40
N GLN A 215 13.35 -15.14 6.75
CA GLN A 215 13.65 -15.90 7.97
C GLN A 215 13.21 -17.36 7.84
N LEU A 216 14.11 -18.31 8.06
CA LEU A 216 13.77 -19.74 8.15
C LEU A 216 14.49 -20.40 9.32
N ASP A 217 13.72 -20.96 10.25
CA ASP A 217 14.22 -21.73 11.38
C ASP A 217 14.37 -23.22 11.01
N LEU A 218 15.53 -23.79 11.27
CA LEU A 218 15.94 -25.16 10.94
C LEU A 218 16.31 -25.94 12.21
N PRO A 219 16.03 -27.25 12.27
CA PRO A 219 16.37 -28.09 13.41
C PRO A 219 17.86 -28.45 13.44
N GLY A 220 18.42 -28.46 14.65
CA GLY A 220 19.80 -28.79 14.98
C GLY A 220 20.77 -27.61 14.88
N ALA A 221 21.97 -27.81 15.41
CA ALA A 221 23.12 -26.93 15.20
C ALA A 221 23.78 -27.27 13.85
N LEU A 222 23.44 -26.52 12.81
CA LEU A 222 23.86 -26.78 11.43
C LEU A 222 25.08 -25.93 11.07
N SER A 223 26.14 -26.54 10.54
CA SER A 223 27.33 -25.79 10.09
C SER A 223 27.18 -25.27 8.65
N GLU A 224 26.47 -26.01 7.80
CA GLU A 224 26.29 -25.69 6.38
C GLU A 224 24.90 -26.12 5.90
N VAL A 225 24.27 -25.27 5.08
CA VAL A 225 23.02 -25.54 4.38
C VAL A 225 23.24 -25.27 2.89
N LEU A 226 22.76 -26.15 2.02
CA LEU A 226 22.74 -25.94 0.58
C LEU A 226 21.40 -25.30 0.21
N LEU A 227 21.46 -24.10 -0.36
CA LEU A 227 20.34 -23.36 -0.92
C LEU A 227 20.56 -23.22 -2.43
N SER A 228 19.76 -23.93 -3.22
CA SER A 228 19.78 -23.85 -4.70
C SER A 228 21.19 -24.01 -5.26
N SER A 229 21.92 -25.03 -4.81
CA SER A 229 23.33 -25.36 -5.10
C SER A 229 24.42 -24.45 -4.49
N ARG A 230 24.05 -23.39 -3.74
CA ARG A 230 24.98 -22.53 -3.00
C ARG A 230 25.04 -22.94 -1.53
N THR A 231 26.24 -23.04 -0.97
CA THR A 231 26.41 -23.21 0.48
C THR A 231 26.16 -21.89 1.21
N VAL A 232 25.25 -21.91 2.18
CA VAL A 232 24.92 -20.80 3.08
C VAL A 232 25.19 -21.26 4.52
N ARG A 233 25.86 -20.42 5.30
CA ARG A 233 26.10 -20.67 6.72
C ARG A 233 24.92 -20.15 7.53
N PRO A 234 24.19 -21.00 8.27
CA PRO A 234 23.11 -20.55 9.13
C PRO A 234 23.66 -19.93 10.42
N LYS A 235 22.90 -19.02 11.01
CA LYS A 235 23.17 -18.43 12.32
C LYS A 235 22.66 -19.39 13.40
N GLN A 236 23.52 -19.84 14.29
CA GLN A 236 23.10 -20.70 15.41
C GLN A 236 22.29 -19.88 16.42
N LEU A 237 21.10 -20.36 16.78
CA LEU A 237 20.27 -19.74 17.82
C LEU A 237 20.52 -20.42 19.18
N ASP A 238 20.48 -21.75 19.20
CA ASP A 238 20.73 -22.58 20.38
C ASP A 238 21.33 -23.96 19.97
N ALA A 239 21.32 -24.94 20.88
CA ALA A 239 21.82 -26.28 20.60
C ALA A 239 20.91 -27.12 19.66
N GLN A 240 19.65 -26.72 19.51
CA GLN A 240 18.58 -27.43 18.81
C GLN A 240 18.04 -26.69 17.57
N HIS A 241 18.42 -25.43 17.34
CA HIS A 241 17.89 -24.60 16.25
C HIS A 241 18.97 -23.73 15.59
N SER A 242 18.88 -23.62 14.27
CA SER A 242 19.68 -22.73 13.42
C SER A 242 18.76 -21.88 12.56
N ARG A 243 19.15 -20.65 12.22
CA ARG A 243 18.34 -19.70 11.44
C ARG A 243 19.05 -19.25 10.18
N LEU A 244 18.33 -19.23 9.07
CA LEU A 244 18.68 -18.46 7.87
C LEU A 244 17.92 -17.13 7.91
N GLU A 245 18.61 -16.01 7.71
CA GLU A 245 18.01 -14.67 7.76
C GLU A 245 18.52 -13.83 6.58
N LYS A 246 17.61 -13.16 5.89
CA LYS A 246 17.89 -12.24 4.77
C LYS A 246 18.76 -12.85 3.67
N VAL A 247 18.48 -14.09 3.28
CA VAL A 247 19.22 -14.80 2.24
C VAL A 247 18.53 -14.59 0.88
N PRO A 248 19.17 -13.94 -0.09
CA PRO A 248 18.58 -13.77 -1.42
C PRO A 248 18.54 -15.12 -2.16
N ILE A 249 17.41 -15.43 -2.78
CA ILE A 249 17.24 -16.63 -3.60
C ILE A 249 17.58 -16.23 -5.04
N THR A 250 18.83 -16.41 -5.43
CA THR A 250 19.36 -16.04 -6.76
C THR A 250 19.70 -17.25 -7.61
N ALA A 251 19.60 -17.09 -8.93
CA ALA A 251 20.01 -18.10 -9.89
C ALA A 251 21.48 -18.52 -9.78
N ALA A 252 21.74 -19.82 -9.84
CA ALA A 252 23.08 -20.41 -9.74
C ALA A 252 23.90 -20.32 -11.05
N GLY A 253 23.39 -19.68 -12.11
CA GLY A 253 24.17 -19.42 -13.32
C GLY A 253 23.36 -18.84 -14.50
N PRO A 254 24.01 -18.52 -15.63
CA PRO A 254 23.39 -17.86 -16.80
C PRO A 254 22.37 -18.70 -17.56
N LEU A 255 22.29 -20.02 -17.29
CA LEU A 255 21.32 -20.94 -17.88
C LEU A 255 20.28 -21.46 -16.88
N ASP A 256 20.38 -21.08 -15.61
CA ASP A 256 19.55 -21.64 -14.55
C ASP A 256 18.50 -20.61 -14.11
N ASN A 257 17.41 -20.52 -14.87
CA ASN A 257 16.23 -19.71 -14.53
C ASN A 257 15.51 -20.35 -13.33
N THR A 258 16.12 -20.32 -12.14
CA THR A 258 15.64 -21.09 -10.98
C THR A 258 14.31 -20.55 -10.49
N ARG A 259 13.26 -21.18 -11.00
CA ARG A 259 11.89 -21.18 -10.47
C ARG A 259 11.78 -21.93 -9.13
N ARG A 260 12.87 -22.20 -8.41
CA ARG A 260 12.89 -23.21 -7.33
C ARG A 260 13.78 -22.81 -6.15
N LEU A 261 13.19 -22.90 -4.96
CA LEU A 261 13.85 -22.95 -3.67
C LEU A 261 14.14 -24.42 -3.33
N ASP A 262 15.37 -24.87 -3.59
CA ASP A 262 15.86 -26.19 -3.13
C ASP A 262 16.70 -25.98 -1.88
N LEU A 263 16.19 -26.40 -0.73
CA LEU A 263 16.89 -26.30 0.55
C LEU A 263 17.27 -27.67 1.05
N THR A 264 18.56 -27.90 1.30
CA THR A 264 19.08 -29.17 1.82
C THR A 264 20.10 -28.94 2.93
N TRP A 265 19.95 -29.62 4.06
CA TRP A 265 20.88 -29.59 5.19
C TRP A 265 21.27 -30.99 5.66
N LYS A 266 22.35 -31.10 6.43
CA LYS A 266 22.82 -32.36 7.00
C LYS A 266 22.08 -32.63 8.31
N GLY A 267 21.32 -33.73 8.37
CA GLY A 267 20.65 -34.17 9.61
C GLY A 267 21.48 -35.18 10.42
N PRO A 268 21.19 -35.39 11.72
CA PRO A 268 21.75 -36.52 12.46
C PRO A 268 21.32 -37.84 11.82
N ALA A 269 22.26 -38.77 11.68
CA ALA A 269 21.99 -40.14 11.23
C ALA A 269 21.35 -40.91 12.40
N ALA A 270 20.05 -40.78 12.58
CA ALA A 270 19.27 -41.60 13.49
C ALA A 270 18.15 -42.29 12.70
N GLU A 271 17.82 -43.52 13.10
CA GLU A 271 16.85 -44.44 12.52
C GLU A 271 15.55 -43.77 12.03
N PRO A 272 14.85 -44.39 11.05
CA PRO A 272 13.54 -43.93 10.62
C PRO A 272 12.53 -44.05 11.76
N ALA A 273 12.50 -43.08 12.67
CA ALA A 273 11.33 -42.82 13.48
C ALA A 273 10.17 -42.69 12.48
N ARG A 274 9.18 -43.59 12.54
CA ARG A 274 7.95 -43.47 11.75
C ARG A 274 7.47 -42.03 11.91
N SER A 275 7.61 -41.24 10.84
CA SER A 275 7.13 -39.86 10.82
C SER A 275 5.67 -39.87 11.25
N PRO A 276 5.23 -38.95 12.13
CA PRO A 276 3.81 -38.86 12.46
C PRO A 276 3.02 -38.70 11.14
N THR A 277 1.99 -39.53 10.97
CA THR A 277 1.19 -39.51 9.74
C THR A 277 0.42 -38.20 9.69
N VAL A 278 0.67 -37.39 8.66
CA VAL A 278 -0.03 -36.11 8.44
C VAL A 278 -0.97 -36.30 7.26
N LEU A 279 -2.26 -36.11 7.47
CA LEU A 279 -3.29 -36.33 6.46
C LEU A 279 -3.81 -35.01 5.90
N ALA A 280 -4.27 -35.03 4.64
CA ALA A 280 -4.94 -33.92 3.98
C ALA A 280 -6.10 -34.41 3.11
N ALA A 281 -7.09 -33.55 2.90
CA ALA A 281 -8.26 -33.87 2.08
C ALA A 281 -8.61 -32.71 1.14
N THR A 282 -8.98 -33.04 -0.10
CA THR A 282 -9.57 -32.09 -1.07
C THR A 282 -10.93 -32.61 -1.52
N GLY A 283 -11.97 -31.78 -1.42
CA GLY A 283 -13.34 -32.19 -1.75
C GLY A 283 -13.96 -31.39 -2.89
N LYS A 284 -14.76 -32.06 -3.72
CA LYS A 284 -15.68 -31.42 -4.68
C LYS A 284 -17.09 -31.87 -4.38
N LEU A 285 -17.95 -30.93 -3.98
CA LEU A 285 -19.35 -31.17 -3.68
C LEU A 285 -20.20 -30.63 -4.83
N THR A 286 -20.97 -31.49 -5.49
CA THR A 286 -21.95 -31.11 -6.50
C THR A 286 -23.34 -31.32 -5.94
N VAL A 287 -24.01 -30.22 -5.58
CA VAL A 287 -25.36 -30.23 -5.01
C VAL A 287 -26.36 -30.06 -6.15
N ARG A 288 -27.21 -31.06 -6.38
CA ARG A 288 -28.32 -31.01 -7.34
C ARG A 288 -29.63 -30.86 -6.59
N ILE A 289 -30.40 -29.84 -6.98
CA ILE A 289 -31.72 -29.58 -6.42
C ILE A 289 -32.79 -30.09 -7.39
N GLU A 290 -33.49 -31.13 -6.96
CA GLU A 290 -34.60 -31.73 -7.70
C GLU A 290 -35.87 -31.83 -6.80
N SER A 291 -36.52 -33.00 -6.77
CA SER A 291 -37.54 -33.33 -5.76
C SER A 291 -36.94 -33.44 -4.36
N GLN A 292 -35.65 -33.78 -4.28
CA GLN A 292 -34.83 -33.81 -3.08
C GLN A 292 -33.50 -33.12 -3.34
N VAL A 293 -32.71 -32.88 -2.29
CA VAL A 293 -31.35 -32.34 -2.44
C VAL A 293 -30.39 -33.51 -2.48
N LEU A 294 -29.78 -33.73 -3.64
CA LEU A 294 -28.77 -34.76 -3.86
C LEU A 294 -27.39 -34.10 -3.86
N THR A 295 -26.45 -34.61 -3.06
CA THR A 295 -25.07 -34.11 -3.06
C THR A 295 -24.14 -35.24 -3.46
N ASP A 296 -23.54 -35.11 -4.64
CA ASP A 296 -22.42 -35.94 -5.06
C ASP A 296 -21.13 -35.34 -4.48
N VAL A 297 -20.37 -36.14 -3.76
CA VAL A 297 -19.14 -35.72 -3.09
C VAL A 297 -18.00 -36.55 -3.64
N GLU A 298 -16.98 -35.89 -4.18
CA GLU A 298 -15.71 -36.51 -4.52
C GLU A 298 -14.66 -36.02 -3.52
N LEU A 299 -14.07 -36.94 -2.75
CA LEU A 299 -13.00 -36.64 -1.81
C LEU A 299 -11.70 -37.29 -2.28
N GLU A 300 -10.65 -36.49 -2.39
CA GLU A 300 -9.28 -36.96 -2.55
C GLU A 300 -8.55 -36.87 -1.21
N LEU A 301 -8.16 -38.03 -0.67
CA LEU A 301 -7.51 -38.19 0.62
C LEU A 301 -6.02 -38.49 0.41
N ARG A 302 -5.13 -37.74 1.07
CA ARG A 302 -3.67 -37.84 0.86
C ARG A 302 -2.88 -37.85 2.16
N ALA A 303 -1.91 -38.74 2.29
CA ALA A 303 -0.91 -38.66 3.35
C ALA A 303 0.22 -37.70 2.88
N LEU A 304 0.37 -36.57 3.57
CA LEU A 304 1.45 -35.61 3.31
C LEU A 304 2.78 -36.07 3.93
N SER A 305 2.71 -36.85 5.02
CA SER A 305 3.85 -37.48 5.66
C SER A 305 3.42 -38.83 6.25
N GLY A 306 4.31 -39.82 6.23
CA GLY A 306 4.02 -41.17 6.70
C GLY A 306 3.05 -41.97 5.81
N GLU A 307 2.56 -43.09 6.33
CA GLU A 307 1.59 -43.96 5.67
C GLU A 307 0.35 -44.10 6.55
N THR A 308 -0.81 -44.34 5.95
CA THR A 308 -2.04 -44.66 6.69
C THR A 308 -2.65 -45.97 6.18
N ALA A 309 -3.19 -46.74 7.11
CA ALA A 309 -4.03 -47.92 6.82
C ALA A 309 -5.53 -47.63 6.96
N VAL A 310 -5.91 -46.49 7.55
CA VAL A 310 -7.31 -46.17 7.84
C VAL A 310 -7.60 -44.70 7.56
N TRP A 311 -8.67 -44.45 6.82
CA TRP A 311 -9.24 -43.13 6.62
C TRP A 311 -10.59 -43.03 7.32
N ARG A 312 -10.84 -41.90 7.99
CA ARG A 312 -12.12 -41.59 8.61
C ARG A 312 -12.73 -40.38 7.92
N VAL A 313 -14.01 -40.43 7.62
CA VAL A 313 -14.77 -39.31 7.04
C VAL A 313 -16.08 -39.18 7.80
N LEU A 314 -16.30 -38.04 8.44
CA LEU A 314 -17.53 -37.72 9.15
C LEU A 314 -18.46 -36.94 8.23
N VAL A 315 -19.61 -37.52 7.94
CA VAL A 315 -20.68 -36.92 7.14
C VAL A 315 -21.76 -36.40 8.10
N PRO A 316 -22.17 -35.12 8.02
CA PRO A 316 -23.13 -34.51 8.96
C PRO A 316 -24.58 -34.88 8.63
N LEU A 317 -24.83 -36.16 8.32
CA LEU A 317 -26.13 -36.73 8.01
C LEU A 317 -26.29 -38.04 8.78
N PRO A 318 -27.53 -38.40 9.17
CA PRO A 318 -27.77 -39.71 9.74
C PRO A 318 -27.56 -40.80 8.66
N PRO A 319 -27.37 -42.09 9.05
CA PRO A 319 -27.00 -43.15 8.11
C PRO A 319 -27.95 -43.31 6.92
N GLU A 320 -29.24 -42.99 7.08
CA GLU A 320 -30.24 -43.05 6.00
C GLU A 320 -30.01 -42.00 4.91
N GLY A 321 -29.37 -40.88 5.25
CA GLY A 321 -29.03 -39.80 4.30
C GLY A 321 -27.78 -40.10 3.46
N VAL A 322 -27.03 -41.17 3.78
CA VAL A 322 -25.84 -41.59 3.04
C VAL A 322 -26.18 -42.79 2.16
N GLN A 323 -26.58 -42.54 0.91
CA GLN A 323 -26.98 -43.60 -0.01
C GLN A 323 -25.79 -44.52 -0.36
N GLU A 324 -24.69 -43.91 -0.81
CA GLU A 324 -23.58 -44.64 -1.41
C GLU A 324 -22.24 -44.05 -0.95
N VAL A 325 -21.28 -44.94 -0.72
CA VAL A 325 -19.88 -44.62 -0.44
C VAL A 325 -19.06 -45.68 -1.15
N LYS A 326 -18.23 -45.26 -2.10
CA LYS A 326 -17.36 -46.16 -2.88
C LYS A 326 -16.00 -45.51 -3.08
N ALA A 327 -14.97 -46.34 -3.25
CA ALA A 327 -13.72 -45.87 -3.83
C ALA A 327 -13.87 -45.75 -5.36
N LEU A 328 -13.15 -44.84 -5.99
CA LEU A 328 -13.10 -44.80 -7.45
C LEU A 328 -12.45 -46.09 -8.00
N PRO A 329 -12.75 -46.51 -9.24
CA PRO A 329 -12.30 -47.80 -9.80
C PRO A 329 -10.78 -48.03 -9.73
N GLN A 330 -9.99 -46.95 -9.74
CA GLN A 330 -8.52 -46.98 -9.66
C GLN A 330 -8.02 -47.41 -8.27
N ASP A 331 -8.79 -47.13 -7.21
CA ASP A 331 -8.40 -47.34 -5.82
C ASP A 331 -9.13 -48.52 -5.16
N GLU A 332 -10.20 -49.03 -5.77
CA GLU A 332 -11.02 -50.12 -5.22
C GLU A 332 -10.19 -51.37 -4.88
N ALA A 333 -9.19 -51.69 -5.69
CA ALA A 333 -8.27 -52.80 -5.45
C ALA A 333 -7.45 -52.68 -4.16
N ARG A 334 -7.20 -51.45 -3.68
CA ARG A 334 -6.40 -51.13 -2.48
C ARG A 334 -7.25 -51.09 -1.20
N VAL A 335 -8.56 -50.96 -1.32
CA VAL A 335 -9.50 -50.91 -0.19
C VAL A 335 -9.83 -52.32 0.32
N GLN A 336 -9.75 -52.51 1.63
CA GLN A 336 -10.12 -53.74 2.32
C GLN A 336 -11.59 -53.74 2.72
N SER A 337 -12.07 -52.64 3.35
CA SER A 337 -13.47 -52.48 3.74
C SER A 337 -13.84 -51.00 3.86
N ILE A 338 -15.14 -50.72 3.69
CA ILE A 338 -15.75 -49.41 3.96
C ILE A 338 -16.90 -49.65 4.95
N GLU A 339 -16.73 -49.18 6.19
CA GLU A 339 -17.69 -49.34 7.27
C GLU A 339 -18.40 -48.00 7.52
N ARG A 340 -19.72 -48.02 7.72
CA ARG A 340 -20.53 -46.84 8.09
C ARG A 340 -21.09 -47.05 9.49
N SER A 341 -20.81 -46.13 10.41
CA SER A 341 -21.31 -46.18 11.78
C SER A 341 -21.97 -44.85 12.17
N ALA A 342 -23.04 -44.90 12.96
CA ALA A 342 -23.64 -43.71 13.53
C ALA A 342 -22.67 -43.06 14.55
N ASP A 343 -22.56 -41.74 14.50
CA ASP A 343 -21.77 -40.91 15.40
C ASP A 343 -22.65 -39.77 15.97
N LYS A 344 -22.24 -39.16 17.09
CA LYS A 344 -22.98 -38.03 17.69
C LYS A 344 -23.15 -36.84 16.73
N GLN A 345 -22.24 -36.69 15.78
CA GLN A 345 -22.23 -35.58 14.81
C GLN A 345 -22.74 -35.98 13.42
N GLY A 346 -23.16 -37.24 13.20
CA GLY A 346 -23.67 -37.73 11.91
C GLY A 346 -23.29 -39.19 11.64
N THR A 347 -22.73 -39.46 10.46
CA THR A 347 -22.29 -40.80 10.05
C THR A 347 -20.78 -40.80 9.86
N LEU A 348 -20.08 -41.64 10.61
CA LEU A 348 -18.65 -41.87 10.46
C LEU A 348 -18.42 -43.01 9.46
N VAL A 349 -17.75 -42.68 8.36
CA VAL A 349 -17.30 -43.60 7.32
C VAL A 349 -15.84 -43.95 7.59
N THR A 350 -15.55 -45.22 7.85
CA THR A 350 -14.20 -45.74 8.07
C THR A 350 -13.77 -46.59 6.88
N VAL A 351 -12.75 -46.16 6.16
CA VAL A 351 -12.15 -46.88 5.02
C VAL A 351 -10.85 -47.54 5.48
N ARG A 352 -10.79 -48.87 5.46
CA ARG A 352 -9.56 -49.62 5.75
C ARG A 352 -8.88 -50.03 4.45
N LEU A 353 -7.58 -49.81 4.37
CA LEU A 353 -6.74 -50.22 3.25
C LEU A 353 -6.13 -51.60 3.50
N LYS A 354 -5.89 -52.37 2.43
CA LYS A 354 -5.27 -53.71 2.53
C LYS A 354 -3.85 -53.66 3.09
N GLN A 355 -3.13 -52.58 2.79
CA GLN A 355 -1.79 -52.28 3.30
C GLN A 355 -1.71 -50.77 3.59
N PRO A 356 -0.93 -50.34 4.61
CA PRO A 356 -0.63 -48.93 4.80
C PRO A 356 0.00 -48.32 3.54
N GLY A 357 -0.40 -47.11 3.17
CA GLY A 357 0.15 -46.44 2.00
C GLY A 357 0.06 -44.92 2.07
N ALA A 358 0.86 -44.26 1.22
CA ALA A 358 0.88 -42.81 1.07
C ALA A 358 0.22 -42.30 -0.23
N GLU A 359 -0.10 -43.22 -1.15
CA GLU A 359 -0.77 -42.89 -2.42
C GLU A 359 -2.16 -42.29 -2.19
N PRO A 360 -2.57 -41.25 -2.96
CA PRO A 360 -3.91 -40.67 -2.86
C PRO A 360 -5.01 -41.72 -2.97
N LEU A 361 -6.05 -41.57 -2.15
CA LEU A 361 -7.27 -42.39 -2.17
C LEU A 361 -8.45 -41.50 -2.56
N ARG A 362 -9.16 -41.85 -3.62
CA ARG A 362 -10.35 -41.11 -4.05
C ARG A 362 -11.63 -41.83 -3.68
N LEU A 363 -12.50 -41.14 -2.95
CA LEU A 363 -13.81 -41.63 -2.50
C LEU A 363 -14.92 -40.83 -3.18
N SER A 364 -15.97 -41.52 -3.60
CA SER A 364 -17.23 -40.93 -4.02
C SER A 364 -18.32 -41.23 -2.98
N LEU A 365 -19.04 -40.21 -2.55
CA LEU A 365 -20.20 -40.32 -1.66
C LEU A 365 -21.43 -39.73 -2.34
N ARG A 366 -22.57 -40.39 -2.22
CA ARG A 366 -23.87 -39.85 -2.62
C ARG A 366 -24.73 -39.62 -1.39
N LEU A 367 -25.09 -38.37 -1.18
CA LEU A 367 -25.87 -37.93 -0.04
C LEU A 367 -27.25 -37.46 -0.49
N GLN A 368 -28.26 -37.72 0.32
CA GLN A 368 -29.65 -37.37 0.06
C GLN A 368 -30.27 -36.69 1.27
N GLN A 369 -30.85 -35.52 1.05
CA GLN A 369 -31.56 -34.75 2.07
C GLN A 369 -32.95 -34.36 1.59
N PRO A 370 -33.96 -34.33 2.49
CA PRO A 370 -35.28 -33.84 2.14
C PRO A 370 -35.23 -32.34 1.84
N ARG A 371 -36.02 -31.90 0.86
CA ARG A 371 -36.20 -30.47 0.59
C ARG A 371 -37.04 -29.86 1.72
N SER A 372 -36.53 -28.82 2.37
CA SER A 372 -37.21 -28.17 3.51
C SER A 372 -37.34 -26.67 3.27
N THR A 373 -38.44 -26.09 3.74
CA THR A 373 -38.65 -24.63 3.77
C THR A 373 -37.76 -23.94 4.81
N GLY A 374 -37.30 -24.66 5.84
CA GLY A 374 -36.40 -24.18 6.90
C GLY A 374 -34.93 -24.06 6.51
N GLY A 375 -34.58 -24.38 5.25
CA GLY A 375 -33.22 -24.40 4.76
C GLY A 375 -32.55 -25.78 4.90
N VAL A 376 -31.78 -26.17 3.88
CA VAL A 376 -31.05 -27.43 3.81
C VAL A 376 -29.56 -27.16 4.05
N PRO A 377 -28.94 -27.71 5.10
CA PRO A 377 -27.52 -27.52 5.38
C PRO A 377 -26.65 -28.38 4.45
N ILE A 378 -25.65 -27.77 3.83
CA ILE A 378 -24.64 -28.44 2.98
C ILE A 378 -23.28 -28.38 3.66
N GLY A 379 -22.68 -29.54 3.87
CA GLY A 379 -21.41 -29.68 4.60
C GLY A 379 -21.50 -29.26 6.07
N PRO A 380 -20.38 -29.23 6.81
CA PRO A 380 -19.07 -29.71 6.38
C PRO A 380 -18.98 -31.23 6.46
N ILE A 381 -18.47 -31.87 5.41
CA ILE A 381 -18.02 -33.26 5.46
C ILE A 381 -16.58 -33.19 5.93
N THR A 382 -16.24 -33.75 7.09
CA THR A 382 -14.91 -33.59 7.68
C THR A 382 -14.11 -34.88 7.59
N VAL A 383 -12.79 -34.76 7.44
CA VAL A 383 -11.86 -35.89 7.55
C VAL A 383 -11.13 -35.75 8.87
N PRO A 384 -11.55 -36.47 9.93
CA PRO A 384 -10.83 -36.47 11.20
C PRO A 384 -9.35 -36.78 10.99
N ASP A 385 -8.49 -36.15 11.79
CA ASP A 385 -7.03 -36.28 11.73
C ASP A 385 -6.34 -35.68 10.48
N ALA A 386 -7.10 -35.08 9.55
CA ALA A 386 -6.53 -34.27 8.47
C ALA A 386 -6.06 -32.92 9.01
N MET A 387 -4.79 -32.59 8.77
CA MET A 387 -4.20 -31.28 9.10
C MET A 387 -4.84 -30.17 8.25
N THR A 388 -5.19 -30.47 7.01
CA THR A 388 -5.75 -29.51 6.06
C THR A 388 -6.89 -30.12 5.28
N GLN A 389 -8.00 -29.41 5.16
CA GLN A 389 -9.09 -29.79 4.29
C GLN A 389 -9.64 -28.58 3.53
N ARG A 390 -9.74 -28.71 2.21
CA ARG A 390 -10.25 -27.68 1.31
C ARG A 390 -11.14 -28.25 0.22
N GLY A 391 -11.85 -27.41 -0.50
CA GLY A 391 -12.64 -27.89 -1.63
C GLY A 391 -13.56 -26.87 -2.27
N GLU A 392 -14.39 -27.37 -3.18
CA GLU A 392 -15.37 -26.60 -3.94
C GLU A 392 -16.79 -27.14 -3.74
N ILE A 393 -17.77 -26.25 -3.87
CA ILE A 393 -19.20 -26.56 -3.80
C ILE A 393 -19.86 -25.93 -5.04
N GLU A 394 -20.47 -26.75 -5.88
CA GLU A 394 -21.30 -26.31 -7.00
C GLU A 394 -22.78 -26.53 -6.66
N LEU A 395 -23.61 -25.49 -6.80
CA LEU A 395 -25.06 -25.60 -6.69
C LEU A 395 -25.69 -25.65 -8.08
N ARG A 396 -26.33 -26.78 -8.41
CA ARG A 396 -27.02 -27.03 -9.67
C ARG A 396 -28.52 -27.10 -9.43
N ALA A 397 -29.26 -26.24 -10.12
CA ALA A 397 -30.72 -26.26 -10.09
C ALA A 397 -31.27 -26.01 -11.48
N VAL A 398 -32.36 -26.69 -11.82
CA VAL A 398 -33.15 -26.38 -13.02
C VAL A 398 -33.68 -24.95 -12.93
N ASP A 399 -33.92 -24.30 -14.08
CA ASP A 399 -34.43 -22.91 -14.14
C ASP A 399 -35.74 -22.68 -13.38
N GLU A 400 -36.49 -23.75 -13.10
CA GLU A 400 -37.77 -23.74 -12.39
C GLU A 400 -37.63 -23.58 -10.85
N ILE A 401 -36.40 -23.44 -10.33
CA ILE A 401 -36.12 -23.32 -8.90
C ILE A 401 -35.17 -22.14 -8.65
N ARG A 402 -35.63 -21.15 -7.87
CA ARG A 402 -34.77 -20.08 -7.37
C ARG A 402 -34.11 -20.53 -6.05
N LEU A 403 -32.80 -20.28 -5.95
CA LEU A 403 -32.00 -20.64 -4.78
C LEU A 403 -31.67 -19.38 -3.97
N HIS A 404 -31.96 -19.41 -2.69
CA HIS A 404 -31.43 -18.47 -1.70
C HIS A 404 -30.42 -19.22 -0.83
N TYR A 405 -29.25 -18.65 -0.58
CA TYR A 405 -28.21 -19.32 0.18
C TYR A 405 -27.54 -18.38 1.19
N THR A 406 -27.21 -18.92 2.37
CA THR A 406 -26.43 -18.23 3.40
C THR A 406 -25.12 -18.98 3.63
N LYS A 407 -24.00 -18.26 3.56
CA LYS A 407 -22.63 -18.80 3.77
C LYS A 407 -22.22 -18.68 5.24
N ARG A 408 -21.49 -19.66 5.78
CA ARG A 408 -20.86 -19.60 7.12
C ARG A 408 -19.49 -20.29 7.11
N GLY A 409 -18.57 -19.84 7.97
CA GLY A 409 -17.20 -20.33 8.04
C GLY A 409 -16.29 -19.76 6.94
N ASP A 410 -15.15 -20.40 6.71
CA ASP A 410 -14.13 -20.02 5.72
C ASP A 410 -14.57 -20.41 4.29
N VAL A 411 -15.71 -19.87 3.85
CA VAL A 411 -16.35 -20.18 2.56
C VAL A 411 -16.46 -18.91 1.70
N GLY A 412 -15.71 -18.87 0.61
CA GLY A 412 -15.75 -17.82 -0.42
C GLY A 412 -16.73 -18.15 -1.54
N GLN A 413 -17.29 -17.13 -2.21
CA GLN A 413 -18.14 -17.31 -3.40
C GLN A 413 -17.34 -16.99 -4.66
N ARG A 414 -17.52 -17.81 -5.69
CA ARG A 414 -16.82 -17.69 -6.98
C ARG A 414 -17.81 -17.29 -8.07
N GLU A 415 -17.33 -16.54 -9.07
CA GLU A 415 -18.08 -16.30 -10.29
C GLU A 415 -18.27 -17.61 -11.08
N VAL A 416 -19.49 -17.84 -11.57
CA VAL A 416 -19.83 -19.03 -12.37
C VAL A 416 -19.43 -18.78 -13.82
N THR A 417 -18.63 -19.66 -14.43
CA THR A 417 -18.19 -19.54 -15.82
C THR A 417 -19.35 -19.80 -16.81
N ASP A 418 -19.23 -19.35 -18.06
CA ASP A 418 -20.26 -19.61 -19.08
C ASP A 418 -20.53 -21.09 -19.33
N GLU A 419 -19.49 -21.93 -19.26
CA GLU A 419 -19.63 -23.39 -19.31
C GLU A 419 -20.46 -23.92 -18.14
N GLN A 420 -20.17 -23.46 -16.92
CA GLN A 420 -20.93 -23.85 -15.74
C GLN A 420 -22.38 -23.34 -15.77
N ARG A 421 -22.62 -22.15 -16.33
CA ARG A 421 -23.97 -21.63 -16.57
C ARG A 421 -24.75 -22.52 -17.55
N ARG A 422 -24.10 -23.01 -18.62
CA ARG A 422 -24.69 -23.99 -19.55
C ARG A 422 -25.05 -25.31 -18.86
N ASP A 423 -24.31 -25.70 -17.82
CA ASP A 423 -24.54 -26.89 -17.00
C ASP A 423 -25.51 -26.68 -15.82
N ASN A 424 -26.30 -25.61 -15.84
CA ASN A 424 -27.28 -25.25 -14.80
C ASN A 424 -26.67 -24.97 -13.40
N VAL A 425 -25.39 -24.61 -13.34
CA VAL A 425 -24.76 -24.13 -12.09
C VAL A 425 -25.28 -22.73 -11.79
N LYS A 426 -25.93 -22.54 -10.63
CA LYS A 426 -26.48 -21.26 -10.19
C LYS A 426 -25.55 -20.51 -9.23
N ALA A 427 -24.70 -21.22 -8.51
CA ALA A 427 -23.69 -20.65 -7.64
C ALA A 427 -22.53 -21.64 -7.44
N ALA A 428 -21.33 -21.11 -7.20
CA ALA A 428 -20.15 -21.88 -6.86
C ALA A 428 -19.44 -21.27 -5.64
N PHE A 429 -18.92 -22.11 -4.76
CA PHE A 429 -18.22 -21.72 -3.54
C PHE A 429 -16.91 -22.50 -3.40
N ALA A 430 -15.96 -21.93 -2.68
CA ALA A 430 -14.73 -22.59 -2.27
C ALA A 430 -14.60 -22.51 -0.74
N TYR A 431 -14.08 -23.56 -0.11
CA TYR A 431 -13.89 -23.61 1.34
C TYR A 431 -12.48 -24.05 1.72
N TRP A 432 -11.98 -23.52 2.84
CA TRP A 432 -10.65 -23.77 3.40
C TRP A 432 -10.74 -24.21 4.86
N ASN A 433 -9.68 -24.86 5.36
CA ASN A 433 -9.53 -25.28 6.76
C ASN A 433 -10.75 -25.92 7.42
N ALA A 434 -11.43 -26.80 6.69
CA ALA A 434 -12.54 -27.60 7.24
C ALA A 434 -12.08 -28.76 8.16
N ALA A 435 -10.79 -28.79 8.52
CA ALA A 435 -10.21 -29.81 9.38
C ALA A 435 -10.86 -29.78 10.77
N ALA A 436 -11.27 -30.94 11.27
CA ALA A 436 -11.97 -31.07 12.54
C ALA A 436 -11.03 -30.74 13.71
N ALA A 437 -11.08 -29.51 14.23
CA ALA A 437 -10.62 -29.26 15.59
C ALA A 437 -11.55 -29.99 16.56
N ALA A 438 -10.99 -30.62 17.60
CA ALA A 438 -11.78 -31.25 18.66
C ALA A 438 -12.65 -30.19 19.35
N GLY A 439 -13.94 -30.13 19.03
CA GLY A 439 -14.84 -29.05 19.43
C GLY A 439 -16.31 -29.30 19.06
N PRO A 440 -17.21 -28.32 19.27
CA PRO A 440 -18.63 -28.42 18.89
C PRO A 440 -18.81 -28.66 17.39
N PRO A 441 -19.95 -29.23 16.95
CA PRO A 441 -20.18 -29.56 15.55
C PRO A 441 -20.00 -28.33 14.65
N ALA A 442 -19.19 -28.48 13.60
CA ALA A 442 -18.87 -27.41 12.69
C ALA A 442 -20.12 -26.92 11.95
N ALA A 443 -20.27 -25.59 11.83
CA ALA A 443 -21.41 -24.98 11.18
C ALA A 443 -21.45 -25.35 9.67
N PRO A 444 -22.65 -25.48 9.06
CA PRO A 444 -22.77 -25.83 7.65
C PRO A 444 -22.14 -24.77 6.76
N PHE A 445 -21.43 -25.20 5.71
CA PHE A 445 -20.78 -24.29 4.76
C PHE A 445 -21.79 -23.37 4.08
N VAL A 446 -22.90 -23.96 3.62
CA VAL A 446 -23.99 -23.25 2.94
C VAL A 446 -25.32 -23.78 3.45
N THR A 447 -26.24 -22.88 3.79
CA THR A 447 -27.65 -23.24 4.05
C THR A 447 -28.49 -22.81 2.86
N LEU A 448 -29.21 -23.76 2.25
CA LEU A 448 -29.94 -23.60 0.99
C LEU A 448 -31.45 -23.51 1.18
N GLN A 449 -32.10 -22.50 0.63
CA GLN A 449 -33.57 -22.39 0.55
C GLN A 449 -34.01 -22.37 -0.91
N THR A 450 -35.07 -23.13 -1.23
CA THR A 450 -35.55 -23.35 -2.60
C THR A 450 -36.95 -22.79 -2.77
N GLU A 451 -37.20 -22.07 -3.87
CA GLU A 451 -38.52 -21.52 -4.22
C GLU A 451 -38.94 -22.00 -5.63
N PRO A 452 -40.09 -22.68 -5.81
CA PRO A 452 -40.54 -23.21 -7.11
C PRO A 452 -41.17 -22.14 -8.02
N VAL A 453 -40.96 -22.24 -9.35
CA VAL A 453 -41.31 -21.21 -10.35
C VAL A 453 -42.37 -21.67 -11.40
N LYS A 454 -43.05 -22.82 -11.20
CA LYS A 454 -44.01 -23.33 -12.20
C LYS A 454 -45.28 -22.46 -12.29
N GLY A 455 -45.59 -21.99 -13.51
CA GLY A 455 -46.76 -21.16 -13.78
C GLY A 455 -46.65 -19.75 -13.22
N ALA A 456 -45.44 -19.22 -13.05
CA ALA A 456 -45.20 -17.92 -12.43
C ALA A 456 -45.00 -16.80 -13.47
N VAL A 457 -45.08 -15.57 -12.99
CA VAL A 457 -44.78 -14.36 -13.76
C VAL A 457 -43.63 -13.65 -13.07
N GLU A 458 -42.50 -13.53 -13.77
CA GLU A 458 -41.37 -12.76 -13.27
C GLU A 458 -41.52 -11.28 -13.66
N THR A 459 -41.19 -10.37 -12.75
CA THR A 459 -41.27 -8.93 -12.98
C THR A 459 -39.98 -8.23 -12.59
N ARG A 460 -39.44 -7.39 -13.48
CA ARG A 460 -38.36 -6.44 -13.17
C ARG A 460 -38.90 -5.02 -13.29
N VAL A 461 -38.64 -4.19 -12.27
CA VAL A 461 -39.17 -2.82 -12.23
C VAL A 461 -38.04 -1.80 -12.43
N THR A 462 -38.27 -0.80 -13.27
CA THR A 462 -37.37 0.34 -13.44
C THR A 462 -38.13 1.63 -13.17
N HIS A 463 -37.72 2.36 -12.13
CA HIS A 463 -38.31 3.65 -11.78
C HIS A 463 -37.40 4.79 -12.23
N THR A 464 -37.97 5.79 -12.89
CA THR A 464 -37.29 7.06 -13.20
C THR A 464 -38.05 8.21 -12.54
N LEU A 465 -37.44 8.84 -11.54
CA LEU A 465 -37.97 10.01 -10.86
C LEU A 465 -37.30 11.30 -11.33
N ARG A 466 -38.11 12.32 -11.58
CA ARG A 466 -37.70 13.67 -11.96
C ARG A 466 -38.36 14.67 -11.02
N LEU A 467 -37.54 15.49 -10.35
CA LEU A 467 -38.06 16.60 -9.53
C LEU A 467 -38.47 17.76 -10.43
N ILE A 468 -39.72 18.21 -10.28
CA ILE A 468 -40.22 19.44 -10.90
C ILE A 468 -40.42 20.47 -9.78
N PRO A 469 -39.64 21.56 -9.75
CA PRO A 469 -39.76 22.58 -8.72
C PRO A 469 -41.07 23.37 -8.91
N PRO A 470 -41.58 24.04 -7.85
CA PRO A 470 -42.75 24.91 -7.98
C PRO A 470 -42.46 26.07 -8.94
N GLU A 471 -43.36 26.30 -9.90
CA GLU A 471 -43.26 27.42 -10.86
C GLU A 471 -44.47 28.35 -10.71
N GLY A 472 -44.23 29.59 -10.30
CA GLY A 472 -45.30 30.55 -10.01
C GLY A 472 -46.21 30.08 -8.87
N SER A 473 -47.51 29.90 -9.16
CA SER A 473 -48.53 29.43 -8.19
C SER A 473 -48.72 27.91 -8.18
N THR A 474 -47.97 27.14 -8.97
CA THR A 474 -48.08 25.67 -9.00
C THR A 474 -47.15 25.04 -7.97
N ALA A 475 -47.69 24.11 -7.18
CA ALA A 475 -46.88 23.33 -6.24
C ALA A 475 -45.91 22.42 -7.01
N GLY A 476 -44.70 22.22 -6.48
CA GLY A 476 -43.73 21.30 -7.06
C GLY A 476 -44.25 19.86 -7.04
N GLN A 477 -43.65 18.98 -7.83
CA GLN A 477 -44.02 17.56 -7.87
C GLN A 477 -42.85 16.68 -8.31
N TRP A 478 -42.84 15.43 -7.87
CA TRP A 478 -42.04 14.39 -8.48
C TRP A 478 -42.83 13.72 -9.60
N ARG A 479 -42.25 13.66 -10.81
CA ARG A 479 -42.75 12.78 -11.88
C ARG A 479 -42.03 11.45 -11.82
N LEU A 480 -42.80 10.37 -11.72
CA LEU A 480 -42.33 9.00 -11.72
C LEU A 480 -42.74 8.32 -13.04
N LEU A 481 -41.80 7.72 -13.74
CA LEU A 481 -42.06 6.74 -14.79
C LEU A 481 -41.69 5.36 -14.28
N THR A 482 -42.68 4.47 -14.17
CA THR A 482 -42.47 3.06 -13.81
C THR A 482 -42.51 2.20 -15.06
N GLN A 483 -41.39 1.59 -15.39
CA GLN A 483 -41.27 0.61 -16.46
C GLN A 483 -41.25 -0.80 -15.88
N LEU A 484 -42.19 -1.63 -16.31
CA LEU A 484 -42.41 -2.99 -15.84
C LEU A 484 -42.09 -3.98 -16.96
N ASP A 485 -40.98 -4.72 -16.84
CA ASP A 485 -40.63 -5.87 -17.69
C ASP A 485 -41.25 -7.13 -17.08
N VAL A 486 -42.20 -7.71 -17.81
CA VAL A 486 -42.99 -8.86 -17.37
C VAL A 486 -42.63 -10.06 -18.22
N ARG A 487 -42.28 -11.18 -17.57
CA ARG A 487 -41.95 -12.45 -18.22
C ARG A 487 -42.86 -13.56 -17.71
N PRO A 488 -43.91 -13.90 -18.48
CA PRO A 488 -44.70 -15.10 -18.22
C PRO A 488 -43.84 -16.36 -18.40
N VAL A 489 -43.79 -17.25 -17.39
CA VAL A 489 -43.03 -18.51 -17.46
C VAL A 489 -44.00 -19.67 -17.53
N ARG A 490 -44.16 -20.22 -18.75
CA ARG A 490 -45.09 -21.33 -19.05
C ARG A 490 -46.54 -21.06 -18.55
N THR A 491 -46.93 -19.79 -18.59
CA THR A 491 -48.27 -19.28 -18.26
C THR A 491 -48.62 -18.15 -19.25
N ALA A 492 -49.87 -17.69 -19.22
CA ALA A 492 -50.28 -16.46 -19.88
C ALA A 492 -50.73 -15.45 -18.82
N VAL A 493 -50.74 -14.16 -19.17
CA VAL A 493 -51.17 -13.07 -18.29
C VAL A 493 -52.20 -12.25 -19.04
N ASP A 494 -53.35 -11.98 -18.44
CA ASP A 494 -54.29 -10.96 -18.93
C ASP A 494 -54.47 -9.80 -17.94
N ARG A 495 -53.99 -9.96 -16.70
CA ARG A 495 -54.07 -8.93 -15.68
C ARG A 495 -52.86 -8.92 -14.77
N ILE A 496 -52.41 -7.71 -14.44
CA ILE A 496 -51.35 -7.43 -13.47
C ILE A 496 -51.86 -6.40 -12.46
N ASP A 497 -51.59 -6.67 -11.18
CA ASP A 497 -51.93 -5.79 -10.07
C ASP A 497 -50.62 -5.20 -9.48
N LEU A 498 -50.54 -3.87 -9.42
CA LEU A 498 -49.46 -3.15 -8.72
C LEU A 498 -49.99 -2.57 -7.41
N ALA A 499 -49.19 -2.59 -6.34
CA ALA A 499 -49.47 -1.82 -5.15
C ALA A 499 -49.36 -0.34 -5.49
N LEU A 500 -50.39 0.43 -5.12
CA LEU A 500 -50.48 1.86 -5.30
C LEU A 500 -50.10 2.55 -3.98
N PRO A 501 -48.91 3.15 -3.89
CA PRO A 501 -48.45 3.74 -2.64
C PRO A 501 -49.21 5.02 -2.25
N PRO A 502 -49.22 5.41 -0.96
CA PRO A 502 -49.84 6.65 -0.52
C PRO A 502 -49.20 7.86 -1.21
N GLY A 503 -50.03 8.79 -1.68
CA GLY A 503 -49.57 10.00 -2.38
C GLY A 503 -49.29 9.83 -3.88
N TYR A 504 -49.19 8.60 -4.39
CA TYR A 504 -49.04 8.33 -5.82
C TYR A 504 -50.34 8.61 -6.58
N LYS A 505 -50.27 9.42 -7.63
CA LYS A 505 -51.38 9.63 -8.58
C LYS A 505 -50.95 9.15 -9.95
N PHE A 506 -51.69 8.20 -10.52
CA PHE A 506 -51.49 7.77 -11.90
C PHE A 506 -51.90 8.91 -12.86
N GLU A 507 -51.10 9.16 -13.90
CA GLU A 507 -51.33 10.27 -14.84
C GLU A 507 -52.22 9.79 -16.01
N ASP A 508 -53.54 9.77 -15.77
CA ASP A 508 -54.55 9.29 -16.73
C ASP A 508 -54.49 10.02 -18.08
N THR A 509 -54.03 11.28 -18.11
CA THR A 509 -53.90 12.08 -19.32
C THR A 509 -52.81 11.58 -20.27
N ILE A 510 -51.75 10.96 -19.74
CA ILE A 510 -50.70 10.33 -20.55
C ILE A 510 -51.04 8.85 -20.79
N GLY A 511 -51.58 8.18 -19.77
CA GLY A 511 -51.97 6.77 -19.83
C GLY A 511 -50.80 5.79 -19.91
N PRO A 512 -51.07 4.47 -19.98
CA PRO A 512 -50.05 3.45 -20.10
C PRO A 512 -49.47 3.39 -21.52
N SER A 513 -48.19 3.00 -21.65
CA SER A 513 -47.53 2.77 -22.94
C SER A 513 -46.88 1.38 -23.00
N PRO A 514 -47.02 0.62 -24.10
CA PRO A 514 -47.84 0.90 -25.29
C PRO A 514 -49.34 0.80 -25.01
N SER A 515 -50.13 1.75 -25.52
CA SER A 515 -51.59 1.78 -25.28
C SER A 515 -52.34 0.61 -25.93
N GLU A 516 -51.79 0.03 -27.00
CA GLU A 516 -52.34 -1.15 -27.69
C GLU A 516 -52.26 -2.45 -26.86
N LEU A 517 -51.35 -2.51 -25.88
CA LEU A 517 -51.15 -3.67 -25.03
C LEU A 517 -52.10 -3.67 -23.83
N VAL A 518 -52.59 -2.51 -23.42
CA VAL A 518 -53.37 -2.30 -22.20
C VAL A 518 -54.80 -1.92 -22.55
N GLU A 519 -55.76 -2.78 -22.19
CA GLU A 519 -57.19 -2.53 -22.38
C GLU A 519 -57.70 -1.44 -21.43
N LYS A 520 -57.35 -1.57 -20.14
CA LYS A 520 -57.84 -0.70 -19.09
C LYS A 520 -56.91 -0.69 -17.90
N VAL A 521 -56.66 0.51 -17.36
CA VAL A 521 -56.03 0.69 -16.05
C VAL A 521 -57.11 1.18 -15.09
N THR A 522 -57.29 0.49 -13.97
CA THR A 522 -58.27 0.85 -12.93
C THR A 522 -57.55 1.05 -11.61
N SER A 523 -57.65 2.25 -11.03
CA SER A 523 -57.12 2.54 -9.70
C SER A 523 -58.16 2.15 -8.65
N ASP A 524 -57.85 1.14 -7.85
CA ASP A 524 -58.62 0.73 -6.69
C ASP A 524 -57.97 1.35 -5.43
N GLN A 525 -58.41 2.56 -5.09
CA GLN A 525 -57.87 3.29 -3.94
C GLN A 525 -58.20 2.62 -2.61
N ALA A 526 -59.33 1.90 -2.52
CA ALA A 526 -59.74 1.21 -1.29
C ALA A 526 -58.79 0.07 -0.93
N ASN A 527 -58.33 -0.67 -1.95
CA ASN A 527 -57.36 -1.75 -1.78
C ASN A 527 -55.90 -1.33 -2.03
N GLN A 528 -55.65 -0.06 -2.34
CA GLN A 528 -54.33 0.46 -2.73
C GLN A 528 -53.68 -0.38 -3.85
N VAL A 529 -54.44 -0.67 -4.90
CA VAL A 529 -53.96 -1.46 -6.04
C VAL A 529 -54.30 -0.77 -7.36
N LEU A 530 -53.34 -0.70 -8.28
CA LEU A 530 -53.54 -0.35 -9.67
C LEU A 530 -53.68 -1.63 -10.49
N GLN A 531 -54.86 -1.85 -11.05
CA GLN A 531 -55.18 -3.03 -11.85
C GLN A 531 -54.98 -2.72 -13.33
N ILE A 532 -54.15 -3.49 -14.01
CA ILE A 532 -53.84 -3.35 -15.43
C ILE A 532 -54.41 -4.56 -16.16
N LYS A 533 -55.50 -4.36 -16.91
CA LYS A 533 -56.07 -5.36 -17.81
C LYS A 533 -55.42 -5.24 -19.19
N LEU A 534 -54.91 -6.33 -19.72
CA LEU A 534 -54.24 -6.40 -21.01
C LEU A 534 -55.26 -6.67 -22.12
N ALA A 535 -55.06 -6.07 -23.30
CA ALA A 535 -55.97 -6.21 -24.44
C ALA A 535 -56.05 -7.64 -25.00
N SER A 536 -55.04 -8.47 -24.71
CA SER A 536 -55.05 -9.90 -25.01
C SER A 536 -54.13 -10.65 -24.07
N LYS A 537 -54.38 -11.95 -23.90
CA LYS A 537 -53.54 -12.86 -23.08
C LYS A 537 -52.10 -12.87 -23.61
N GLN A 538 -51.16 -12.44 -22.77
CA GLN A 538 -49.73 -12.39 -23.10
C GLN A 538 -48.99 -13.60 -22.54
N SER A 539 -48.39 -14.39 -23.43
CA SER A 539 -47.53 -15.54 -23.09
C SER A 539 -46.04 -15.31 -23.42
N ARG A 540 -45.72 -14.18 -24.05
CA ARG A 540 -44.34 -13.75 -24.34
C ARG A 540 -43.94 -12.60 -23.41
N PRO A 541 -42.64 -12.33 -23.20
CA PRO A 541 -42.20 -11.15 -22.47
C PRO A 541 -42.74 -9.85 -23.07
N PHE A 542 -43.13 -8.91 -22.21
CA PHE A 542 -43.63 -7.60 -22.62
C PHE A 542 -43.25 -6.50 -21.62
N LEU A 543 -43.40 -5.26 -22.06
CA LEU A 543 -43.02 -4.07 -21.30
C LEU A 543 -44.19 -3.11 -21.18
N ILE A 544 -44.46 -2.61 -19.97
CA ILE A 544 -45.46 -1.57 -19.72
C ILE A 544 -44.80 -0.38 -19.03
N LYS A 545 -45.08 0.82 -19.51
CA LYS A 545 -44.66 2.08 -18.89
C LYS A 545 -45.87 2.78 -18.29
N LEU A 546 -45.76 3.17 -17.03
CA LEU A 546 -46.81 3.79 -16.23
C LEU A 546 -46.29 5.13 -15.68
N PRO A 547 -46.81 6.26 -16.20
CA PRO A 547 -46.51 7.57 -15.65
C PRO A 547 -47.34 7.83 -14.39
N GLY A 548 -46.74 8.46 -13.40
CA GLY A 548 -47.42 8.93 -12.20
C GLY A 548 -46.70 10.10 -11.55
N VAL A 549 -47.36 10.74 -10.58
CA VAL A 549 -46.87 11.95 -9.92
C VAL A 549 -47.04 11.86 -8.40
N TYR A 550 -46.10 12.49 -7.68
CA TYR A 550 -46.22 12.78 -6.24
C TYR A 550 -46.19 14.30 -6.03
N PRO A 551 -47.28 14.91 -5.55
CA PRO A 551 -47.31 16.36 -5.29
C PRO A 551 -46.47 16.71 -4.06
N LEU A 552 -45.70 17.78 -4.13
CA LEU A 552 -44.91 18.31 -3.01
C LEU A 552 -45.71 19.35 -2.22
N GLN A 553 -45.47 19.43 -0.90
CA GLN A 553 -45.99 20.52 -0.09
C GLN A 553 -45.09 21.76 -0.22
N SER A 554 -45.65 22.97 -0.11
CA SER A 554 -45.01 24.25 -0.49
C SER A 554 -43.76 24.69 0.31
N ALA A 555 -43.17 23.83 1.15
CA ALA A 555 -41.96 24.10 1.92
C ALA A 555 -41.02 22.87 2.04
N GLU A 556 -41.31 21.79 1.33
CA GLU A 556 -40.60 20.52 1.48
C GLU A 556 -39.24 20.59 0.76
N GLN A 557 -38.15 20.24 1.47
CA GLN A 557 -36.79 20.10 0.91
C GLN A 557 -36.28 18.65 0.99
N GLU A 558 -37.15 17.74 1.42
CA GLU A 558 -36.91 16.31 1.54
C GLU A 558 -38.24 15.58 1.51
N SER A 559 -38.35 14.57 0.66
CA SER A 559 -39.56 13.76 0.51
C SER A 559 -39.25 12.28 0.64
N ALA A 560 -40.10 11.57 1.40
CA ALA A 560 -40.09 10.12 1.52
C ALA A 560 -41.19 9.53 0.62
N LEU A 561 -40.78 8.79 -0.42
CA LEU A 561 -41.63 8.29 -1.49
C LEU A 561 -41.68 6.76 -1.45
N GLU A 562 -42.87 6.20 -1.22
CA GLU A 562 -43.10 4.77 -1.46
C GLU A 562 -43.35 4.53 -2.96
N LEU A 563 -42.72 3.50 -3.53
CA LEU A 563 -42.71 3.24 -4.97
C LEU A 563 -43.68 2.11 -5.38
N PRO A 564 -44.34 2.20 -6.56
CA PRO A 564 -45.26 1.18 -7.03
C PRO A 564 -44.56 -0.15 -7.29
N ARG A 565 -45.15 -1.26 -6.82
CA ARG A 565 -44.57 -2.60 -6.98
C ARG A 565 -45.57 -3.60 -7.53
N PRO A 566 -45.17 -4.53 -8.41
CA PRO A 566 -46.00 -5.67 -8.79
C PRO A 566 -46.32 -6.53 -7.56
N VAL A 567 -47.58 -6.91 -7.42
CA VAL A 567 -48.06 -7.71 -6.27
C VAL A 567 -48.62 -9.03 -6.75
N ALA A 568 -49.45 -8.99 -7.80
CA ALA A 568 -50.13 -10.18 -8.29
C ALA A 568 -50.41 -10.13 -9.79
N TRP A 569 -50.75 -11.28 -10.34
CA TRP A 569 -51.22 -11.46 -11.70
C TRP A 569 -52.33 -12.51 -11.72
N SER A 570 -53.11 -12.54 -12.82
CA SER A 570 -54.15 -13.54 -13.03
C SER A 570 -54.37 -13.86 -14.51
N VAL A 571 -55.18 -14.90 -14.74
CA VAL A 571 -55.83 -15.22 -16.02
C VAL A 571 -57.33 -15.33 -15.74
N GLU A 572 -58.14 -14.51 -16.41
CA GLU A 572 -59.60 -14.61 -16.37
C GLU A 572 -60.01 -15.98 -16.95
N HIS A 573 -60.51 -16.86 -16.07
CA HIS A 573 -61.22 -18.08 -16.45
C HIS A 573 -62.65 -17.68 -16.81
N GLU A 574 -63.05 -17.84 -18.08
CA GLU A 574 -64.46 -17.94 -18.42
C GLU A 574 -65.03 -19.18 -17.72
N ILE A 575 -65.84 -18.98 -16.67
CA ILE A 575 -66.69 -20.03 -16.12
C ILE A 575 -68.14 -19.67 -16.47
N GLN A 576 -68.68 -20.34 -17.48
CA GLN A 576 -70.11 -20.61 -17.56
C GLN A 576 -70.47 -21.55 -16.41
N GLY A 577 -71.36 -21.13 -15.53
CA GLY A 577 -71.96 -21.99 -14.51
C GLY A 577 -72.11 -21.30 -13.17
N GLY A 578 -73.34 -20.93 -12.83
CA GLY A 578 -73.68 -20.26 -11.58
C GLY A 578 -73.40 -21.11 -10.35
N ALA A 579 -72.54 -20.60 -9.48
CA ALA A 579 -72.59 -20.74 -8.03
C ALA A 579 -71.63 -19.68 -7.46
N ALA A 580 -72.04 -18.99 -6.40
CA ALA A 580 -71.36 -17.84 -5.80
C ALA A 580 -69.83 -18.01 -5.72
N ALA A 581 -69.11 -17.23 -6.52
CA ALA A 581 -67.65 -17.28 -6.61
C ALA A 581 -67.00 -16.44 -5.51
N THR A 582 -66.17 -17.08 -4.70
CA THR A 582 -65.06 -16.46 -3.96
C THR A 582 -64.20 -15.63 -4.94
N PRO A 583 -63.71 -14.43 -4.59
CA PRO A 583 -62.94 -13.59 -5.53
C PRO A 583 -61.72 -14.34 -6.11
N PRO A 584 -61.35 -14.09 -7.38
CA PRO A 584 -60.31 -14.87 -8.06
C PRO A 584 -58.99 -14.80 -7.30
N GLY A 585 -58.35 -15.96 -7.14
CA GLY A 585 -57.07 -16.12 -6.46
C GLY A 585 -56.00 -15.25 -7.12
N ARG A 586 -55.54 -14.23 -6.41
CA ARG A 586 -54.41 -13.38 -6.81
C ARG A 586 -53.12 -14.19 -6.67
N THR A 587 -52.44 -14.49 -7.78
CA THR A 587 -51.17 -15.22 -7.75
C THR A 587 -50.02 -14.21 -7.65
N PRO A 588 -49.07 -14.33 -6.70
CA PRO A 588 -47.98 -13.37 -6.58
C PRO A 588 -47.02 -13.39 -7.78
N THR A 589 -46.40 -12.26 -8.07
CA THR A 589 -45.32 -12.13 -9.06
C THR A 589 -43.96 -12.43 -8.43
N LEU A 590 -43.03 -12.97 -9.22
CA LEU A 590 -41.65 -13.22 -8.79
C LEU A 590 -40.76 -12.01 -9.12
N ASP A 591 -40.13 -11.44 -8.09
CA ASP A 591 -39.29 -10.26 -8.20
C ASP A 591 -37.94 -10.58 -8.87
N ARG A 592 -37.57 -9.88 -9.94
CA ARG A 592 -36.25 -9.98 -10.63
C ARG A 592 -35.32 -8.82 -10.30
N GLY A 593 -35.59 -8.10 -9.23
CA GLY A 593 -34.86 -6.88 -8.89
C GLY A 593 -35.35 -5.69 -9.70
N GLY A 594 -34.53 -4.65 -9.71
CA GLY A 594 -34.91 -3.43 -10.37
C GLY A 594 -33.79 -2.43 -10.59
N GLN A 595 -34.21 -1.26 -11.06
CA GLN A 595 -33.35 -0.12 -11.25
C GLN A 595 -34.11 1.13 -10.78
N LEU A 596 -33.41 2.02 -10.10
CA LEU A 596 -33.91 3.32 -9.72
C LEU A 596 -33.03 4.38 -10.38
N THR A 597 -33.66 5.36 -11.03
CA THR A 597 -33.00 6.56 -11.55
C THR A 597 -33.67 7.78 -10.94
N VAL A 598 -32.89 8.67 -10.32
CA VAL A 598 -33.38 9.92 -9.73
C VAL A 598 -32.62 11.07 -10.39
N SER A 599 -33.35 12.09 -10.85
CA SER A 599 -32.77 13.24 -11.54
C SER A 599 -33.32 14.56 -11.01
N TYR A 600 -32.39 15.51 -10.82
CA TYR A 600 -32.65 16.85 -10.31
C TYR A 600 -32.53 17.89 -11.43
N PRO A 601 -33.37 18.95 -11.43
CA PRO A 601 -33.33 20.02 -12.42
C PRO A 601 -32.10 20.92 -12.23
N GLU A 602 -31.82 21.75 -13.22
CA GLU A 602 -30.74 22.74 -13.13
C GLU A 602 -30.96 23.74 -11.98
N GLY A 603 -29.87 24.11 -11.28
CA GLY A 603 -29.92 25.01 -10.13
C GLY A 603 -30.38 24.36 -8.81
N ILE A 604 -30.66 23.05 -8.80
CA ILE A 604 -30.96 22.27 -7.59
C ILE A 604 -29.93 21.14 -7.46
N GLU A 605 -29.41 20.95 -6.26
CA GLU A 605 -28.51 19.85 -5.92
C GLU A 605 -29.14 18.93 -4.87
N PRO A 606 -28.81 17.62 -4.87
CA PRO A 606 -29.27 16.71 -3.83
C PRO A 606 -28.71 17.14 -2.45
N SER A 607 -29.56 17.06 -1.42
CA SER A 607 -29.14 17.17 -0.01
C SER A 607 -28.34 15.94 0.41
N ARG A 608 -27.96 15.78 1.69
CA ARG A 608 -27.29 14.56 2.21
C ARG A 608 -28.23 13.37 2.47
N SER A 609 -29.52 13.50 2.18
CA SER A 609 -30.51 12.44 2.30
C SER A 609 -30.89 11.91 0.92
N LEU A 610 -30.38 10.73 0.58
CA LEU A 610 -30.69 9.98 -0.63
C LEU A 610 -30.54 8.52 -0.28
N ASP A 611 -31.63 7.97 0.23
CA ASP A 611 -31.65 6.67 0.87
C ASP A 611 -32.69 5.78 0.18
N LEU A 612 -32.30 4.54 -0.08
CA LEU A 612 -33.14 3.56 -0.77
C LEU A 612 -33.31 2.31 0.07
N GLN A 613 -34.55 1.86 0.17
CA GLN A 613 -34.92 0.60 0.75
C GLN A 613 -35.54 -0.32 -0.30
N GLU A 614 -35.03 -1.55 -0.34
CA GLU A 614 -35.52 -2.62 -1.21
C GLU A 614 -36.66 -3.42 -0.57
N SER A 615 -37.53 -3.99 -1.39
CA SER A 615 -38.69 -4.76 -0.92
C SER A 615 -38.32 -5.92 0.01
N GLY A 616 -38.91 -5.93 1.21
CA GLY A 616 -38.69 -6.97 2.22
C GLY A 616 -37.29 -6.95 2.86
N SER A 617 -36.48 -5.92 2.62
CA SER A 617 -35.20 -5.70 3.30
C SER A 617 -35.37 -4.68 4.44
N PRO A 618 -34.86 -4.96 5.65
CA PRO A 618 -34.80 -3.96 6.72
C PRO A 618 -33.64 -2.96 6.53
N ARG A 619 -32.75 -3.19 5.54
CA ARG A 619 -31.58 -2.36 5.31
C ARG A 619 -31.92 -1.16 4.42
N ILE A 620 -31.57 0.03 4.90
CA ILE A 620 -31.60 1.28 4.14
C ILE A 620 -30.19 1.51 3.59
N ARG A 621 -30.07 1.68 2.28
CA ARG A 621 -28.81 1.95 1.59
C ARG A 621 -28.72 3.44 1.30
N SER A 622 -27.69 4.11 1.82
CA SER A 622 -27.38 5.48 1.42
C SER A 622 -26.68 5.48 0.07
N LEU A 623 -27.14 6.34 -0.84
CA LEU A 623 -26.87 6.23 -2.27
C LEU A 623 -25.90 7.27 -2.84
N PHE A 624 -25.27 8.10 -2.00
CA PHE A 624 -24.38 9.18 -2.47
C PHE A 624 -23.06 8.68 -3.09
N PRO A 625 -22.74 9.09 -4.33
CA PRO A 625 -21.40 8.99 -4.88
C PRO A 625 -20.50 10.14 -4.38
N GLN A 626 -19.18 9.94 -4.46
CA GLN A 626 -18.13 10.82 -3.93
C GLN A 626 -17.95 12.15 -4.73
N THR A 627 -18.66 12.32 -5.85
CA THR A 627 -18.51 13.49 -6.75
C THR A 627 -19.76 14.38 -6.77
N PRO A 628 -19.64 15.69 -6.44
CA PRO A 628 -20.78 16.60 -6.23
C PRO A 628 -21.44 17.15 -7.51
N GLU A 629 -20.94 16.83 -8.72
CA GLU A 629 -21.43 17.44 -9.97
C GLU A 629 -22.54 16.64 -10.68
N THR A 630 -22.79 15.40 -10.27
CA THR A 630 -23.76 14.53 -10.93
C THR A 630 -25.19 14.92 -10.51
N ARG A 631 -26.08 15.19 -11.48
CA ARG A 631 -27.51 15.53 -11.24
C ARG A 631 -28.47 14.37 -11.51
N GLU A 632 -27.97 13.28 -12.09
CA GLU A 632 -28.73 12.06 -12.39
C GLU A 632 -28.03 10.86 -11.76
N PHE A 633 -28.76 10.13 -10.94
CA PHE A 633 -28.22 9.01 -10.18
C PHE A 633 -28.96 7.75 -10.53
N THR A 634 -28.22 6.69 -10.86
CA THR A 634 -28.78 5.40 -11.28
C THR A 634 -28.22 4.29 -10.41
N TRP A 635 -29.10 3.42 -9.90
CA TRP A 635 -28.72 2.26 -9.09
C TRP A 635 -29.46 1.01 -9.54
N GLN A 636 -28.76 -0.12 -9.48
CA GLN A 636 -29.34 -1.46 -9.66
C GLN A 636 -29.62 -2.06 -8.28
N THR A 637 -30.75 -2.77 -8.17
CA THR A 637 -31.19 -3.41 -6.92
C THR A 637 -31.47 -4.89 -7.14
N ASP A 638 -31.19 -5.69 -6.13
CA ASP A 638 -31.42 -7.14 -6.17
C ASP A 638 -32.92 -7.48 -6.02
N ARG A 639 -33.67 -6.62 -5.34
CA ARG A 639 -35.14 -6.65 -5.23
C ARG A 639 -35.77 -5.34 -5.71
N ALA A 640 -37.07 -5.33 -5.95
CA ALA A 640 -37.81 -4.16 -6.38
C ALA A 640 -37.61 -2.98 -5.39
N PRO A 641 -37.24 -1.78 -5.86
CA PRO A 641 -37.21 -0.56 -5.06
C PRO A 641 -38.57 -0.33 -4.38
N ALA A 642 -38.59 -0.12 -3.06
CA ALA A 642 -39.83 0.00 -2.31
C ALA A 642 -40.01 1.39 -1.68
N HIS A 643 -38.94 1.98 -1.14
CA HIS A 643 -38.99 3.28 -0.50
C HIS A 643 -37.76 4.11 -0.84
N LEU A 644 -37.96 5.38 -1.17
CA LEU A 644 -36.92 6.35 -1.50
C LEU A 644 -37.09 7.61 -0.64
N THR A 645 -36.07 7.95 0.14
CA THR A 645 -35.96 9.29 0.73
C THR A 645 -35.04 10.12 -0.15
N ALA A 646 -35.51 11.26 -0.63
CA ALA A 646 -34.74 12.17 -1.49
C ALA A 646 -34.86 13.61 -0.99
N GLY A 647 -33.72 14.21 -0.61
CA GLY A 647 -33.60 15.61 -0.24
C GLY A 647 -32.94 16.46 -1.33
N TRP A 648 -33.32 17.73 -1.40
CA TRP A 648 -32.77 18.69 -2.36
C TRP A 648 -32.61 20.08 -1.76
N ARG A 649 -31.70 20.87 -2.33
CA ARG A 649 -31.47 22.26 -1.95
C ARG A 649 -31.07 23.10 -3.16
N PRO A 650 -31.23 24.44 -3.12
CA PRO A 650 -30.69 25.31 -4.16
C PRO A 650 -29.19 25.09 -4.32
N HIS A 651 -28.74 24.94 -5.56
CA HIS A 651 -27.33 24.77 -5.89
C HIS A 651 -26.52 25.98 -5.41
N ARG A 652 -25.53 25.74 -4.56
CA ARG A 652 -24.53 26.76 -4.21
C ARG A 652 -23.28 26.45 -5.01
N ALA A 653 -22.90 27.36 -5.92
CA ALA A 653 -21.63 27.27 -6.62
C ALA A 653 -20.50 27.08 -5.59
N GLU A 654 -19.59 26.14 -5.86
CA GLU A 654 -18.50 25.87 -4.93
C GLU A 654 -17.63 27.12 -4.82
N LEU A 655 -17.53 27.64 -3.59
CA LEU A 655 -16.68 28.76 -3.22
C LEU A 655 -15.70 28.25 -2.16
N ARG A 656 -14.49 27.93 -2.60
CA ARG A 656 -13.40 27.55 -1.71
C ARG A 656 -12.77 28.82 -1.15
N VAL A 657 -12.61 28.89 0.17
CA VAL A 657 -11.97 30.02 0.84
C VAL A 657 -10.78 29.54 1.64
N GLU A 658 -9.59 30.01 1.30
CA GLU A 658 -8.40 29.85 2.14
C GLU A 658 -8.21 31.13 2.95
N ALA A 659 -8.40 31.02 4.26
CA ALA A 659 -8.27 32.14 5.18
C ALA A 659 -6.91 32.09 5.90
N LEU A 660 -6.18 33.19 5.91
CA LEU A 660 -4.93 33.34 6.64
C LEU A 660 -5.03 34.56 7.55
N ALA A 661 -5.00 34.36 8.86
CA ALA A 661 -5.08 35.44 9.84
C ALA A 661 -3.75 35.61 10.58
N ASP A 662 -3.13 36.78 10.40
CA ASP A 662 -1.95 37.20 11.16
C ASP A 662 -2.40 37.99 12.39
N VAL A 663 -2.20 37.41 13.56
CA VAL A 663 -2.62 37.95 14.85
C VAL A 663 -1.39 38.41 15.62
N THR A 664 -1.35 39.67 16.04
CA THR A 664 -0.29 40.21 16.88
C THR A 664 -0.87 40.63 18.21
N LEU A 665 -0.49 39.94 19.28
CA LEU A 665 -0.87 40.25 20.65
C LEU A 665 0.09 41.31 21.20
N ALA A 666 -0.43 42.48 21.57
CA ALA A 666 0.36 43.58 22.12
C ALA A 666 -0.39 44.20 23.31
N GLY A 667 0.13 44.00 24.52
CA GLY A 667 -0.47 44.52 25.75
C GLY A 667 -1.93 44.09 25.97
N ARG A 668 -2.88 45.03 25.83
CA ARG A 668 -4.33 44.84 26.03
C ARG A 668 -5.13 44.74 24.74
N GLN A 669 -4.48 44.74 23.58
CA GLN A 669 -5.15 44.65 22.28
C GLN A 669 -4.48 43.58 21.42
N ALA A 670 -5.24 43.05 20.48
CA ALA A 670 -4.74 42.18 19.44
C ALA A 670 -5.06 42.83 18.09
N HIS A 671 -4.05 42.92 17.23
CA HIS A 671 -4.18 43.39 15.86
C HIS A 671 -4.24 42.20 14.92
N VAL A 672 -5.21 42.20 14.01
CA VAL A 672 -5.42 41.11 13.06
C VAL A 672 -5.37 41.65 11.64
N ARG A 673 -4.56 41.01 10.80
CA ARG A 673 -4.60 41.15 9.34
C ARG A 673 -5.05 39.82 8.75
N GLN A 674 -6.22 39.80 8.15
CA GLN A 674 -6.85 38.58 7.65
C GLN A 674 -6.93 38.62 6.12
N HIS A 675 -6.29 37.65 5.47
CA HIS A 675 -6.35 37.42 4.05
C HIS A 675 -7.37 36.33 3.77
N LEU A 676 -8.30 36.58 2.84
CA LEU A 676 -9.31 35.64 2.39
C LEU A 676 -9.11 35.44 0.90
N GLN A 677 -8.58 34.29 0.51
CA GLN A 677 -8.44 33.90 -0.89
C GLN A 677 -9.67 33.10 -1.31
N LEU A 678 -10.45 33.67 -2.22
CA LEU A 678 -11.67 33.11 -2.78
C LEU A 678 -11.33 32.45 -4.11
N GLN A 679 -11.57 31.15 -4.23
CA GLN A 679 -11.50 30.41 -5.47
C GLN A 679 -12.92 30.09 -5.94
N LEU A 680 -13.32 30.71 -7.04
CA LEU A 680 -14.66 30.59 -7.60
C LEU A 680 -14.66 29.58 -8.75
N SER A 681 -15.62 28.66 -8.72
CA SER A 681 -15.85 27.71 -9.81
C SER A 681 -16.46 28.37 -11.07
N GLN A 682 -17.04 29.57 -10.91
CA GLN A 682 -17.71 30.35 -11.97
C GLN A 682 -17.27 31.83 -11.92
N ALA A 683 -17.86 32.67 -12.78
CA ALA A 683 -17.57 34.11 -12.77
C ALA A 683 -17.86 34.74 -11.39
N PRO A 684 -17.00 35.67 -10.90
CA PRO A 684 -17.14 36.24 -9.58
C PRO A 684 -18.48 36.97 -9.42
N PRO A 685 -19.23 36.74 -8.32
CA PRO A 685 -20.43 37.51 -8.04
C PRO A 685 -20.04 38.97 -7.81
N ALA A 686 -20.93 39.91 -8.16
CA ALA A 686 -20.67 41.34 -7.95
C ALA A 686 -20.46 41.69 -6.47
N GLN A 687 -21.02 40.90 -5.55
CA GLN A 687 -20.95 41.12 -4.11
C GLN A 687 -20.75 39.80 -3.35
N VAL A 688 -19.96 39.84 -2.28
CA VAL A 688 -19.75 38.75 -1.32
C VAL A 688 -20.16 39.23 0.07
N LEU A 689 -20.72 38.36 0.89
CA LEU A 689 -21.23 38.72 2.21
C LEU A 689 -20.28 38.23 3.29
N LEU A 690 -19.80 39.14 4.14
CA LEU A 690 -18.93 38.84 5.27
C LEU A 690 -19.74 38.81 6.56
N ARG A 691 -19.58 37.75 7.35
CA ARG A 691 -20.04 37.70 8.74
C ARG A 691 -18.98 38.31 9.63
N VAL A 692 -19.29 39.47 10.22
CA VAL A 692 -18.43 40.21 11.13
C VAL A 692 -18.86 39.93 12.57
N PRO A 693 -17.97 39.34 13.41
CA PRO A 693 -18.25 39.14 14.83
C PRO A 693 -18.68 40.43 15.55
N VAL A 694 -19.65 40.32 16.46
CA VAL A 694 -20.33 41.45 17.12
C VAL A 694 -19.36 42.41 17.82
N GLY A 695 -18.20 41.93 18.30
CA GLY A 695 -17.17 42.73 18.95
C GLY A 695 -16.27 43.57 18.01
N LEU A 696 -16.44 43.45 16.68
CA LEU A 696 -15.61 44.13 15.67
C LEU A 696 -16.37 45.22 14.88
N ALA A 697 -17.65 45.45 15.19
CA ALA A 697 -18.60 46.08 14.28
C ALA A 697 -18.37 47.58 13.96
N GLY A 698 -17.33 48.21 14.52
CA GLY A 698 -16.91 49.59 14.23
C GLY A 698 -15.59 49.75 13.46
N ASP A 699 -14.67 48.76 13.52
CA ASP A 699 -13.24 48.97 13.22
C ASP A 699 -12.66 48.04 12.13
N VAL A 700 -13.50 47.32 11.38
CA VAL A 700 -13.04 46.49 10.25
C VAL A 700 -12.75 47.37 9.03
N GLN A 701 -11.49 47.44 8.64
CA GLN A 701 -11.02 48.12 7.45
C GLN A 701 -10.74 47.10 6.34
N LEU A 702 -11.29 47.36 5.15
CA LEU A 702 -10.97 46.60 3.93
C LEU A 702 -9.75 47.25 3.26
N ILE A 703 -8.65 46.51 3.21
CA ILE A 703 -7.37 46.97 2.63
C ILE A 703 -7.31 46.68 1.13
N GLU A 704 -7.81 45.51 0.72
CA GLU A 704 -7.75 45.02 -0.66
C GLU A 704 -8.97 44.14 -0.98
N GLY A 705 -9.38 44.07 -2.26
CA GLY A 705 -10.39 43.13 -2.75
C GLY A 705 -11.75 43.72 -3.11
N GLY A 706 -12.02 44.99 -2.80
CA GLY A 706 -13.30 45.62 -3.13
C GLY A 706 -13.61 46.87 -2.31
N ILE A 707 -14.91 47.17 -2.22
CA ILE A 707 -15.46 48.25 -1.38
C ILE A 707 -16.42 47.62 -0.37
N LEU A 708 -16.18 47.87 0.91
CA LEU A 708 -17.04 47.41 2.00
C LEU A 708 -18.28 48.32 2.09
N SER A 709 -19.46 47.76 1.89
CA SER A 709 -20.72 48.51 1.99
C SER A 709 -20.94 49.07 3.41
N PRO A 710 -21.65 50.21 3.54
CA PRO A 710 -22.06 50.74 4.83
C PRO A 710 -22.89 49.70 5.60
N ARG A 711 -22.82 49.75 6.93
CA ARG A 711 -23.53 48.83 7.82
C ARG A 711 -25.04 49.04 7.68
N GLU A 712 -25.78 47.97 7.42
CA GLU A 712 -27.25 48.00 7.42
C GLU A 712 -27.81 47.74 8.83
N ASP A 713 -28.81 48.53 9.25
CA ASP A 713 -29.41 48.44 10.60
C ASP A 713 -30.17 47.13 10.86
N LYS A 714 -30.60 46.42 9.79
CA LYS A 714 -31.41 45.20 9.90
C LYS A 714 -30.60 43.94 10.25
N ASN A 715 -29.31 43.88 9.91
CA ASN A 715 -28.45 42.74 10.26
C ASN A 715 -27.00 43.21 10.55
N PRO A 716 -26.72 43.69 11.77
CA PRO A 716 -25.43 44.31 12.09
C PRO A 716 -24.22 43.36 12.06
N ALA A 717 -24.45 42.04 11.95
CA ALA A 717 -23.42 41.01 11.91
C ALA A 717 -22.98 40.63 10.49
N GLU A 718 -23.62 41.17 9.45
CA GLU A 718 -23.30 40.87 8.05
C GLU A 718 -22.97 42.16 7.28
N ARG A 719 -21.91 42.12 6.47
CA ARG A 719 -21.42 43.26 5.68
C ARG A 719 -21.12 42.80 4.26
N SER A 720 -21.73 43.44 3.27
CA SER A 720 -21.43 43.16 1.86
C SER A 720 -20.11 43.80 1.44
N VAL A 721 -19.31 43.08 0.66
CA VAL A 721 -18.16 43.59 -0.07
C VAL A 721 -18.49 43.55 -1.55
N VAL A 722 -18.52 44.72 -2.19
CA VAL A 722 -18.58 44.81 -3.65
C VAL A 722 -17.20 44.47 -4.17
N LEU A 723 -17.07 43.34 -4.87
CA LEU A 723 -15.79 42.89 -5.41
C LEU A 723 -15.31 43.83 -6.51
N LYS A 724 -13.99 43.99 -6.63
CA LYS A 724 -13.41 44.71 -7.77
C LYS A 724 -13.66 43.89 -9.04
N ALA A 725 -14.39 44.46 -10.00
CA ALA A 725 -14.74 43.79 -11.26
C ALA A 725 -13.47 43.36 -12.01
N THR A 726 -13.11 42.09 -11.88
CA THR A 726 -12.02 41.45 -12.60
C THR A 726 -12.53 40.10 -13.12
N PRO A 727 -12.12 39.66 -14.32
CA PRO A 727 -12.56 38.38 -14.88
C PRO A 727 -11.89 37.17 -14.20
N ASP A 728 -11.08 37.40 -13.17
CA ASP A 728 -10.31 36.36 -12.49
C ASP A 728 -11.20 35.51 -11.57
N ARG A 729 -10.99 34.19 -11.62
CA ARG A 729 -11.66 33.21 -10.77
C ARG A 729 -11.05 33.16 -9.37
N GLU A 730 -9.87 33.71 -9.19
CA GLU A 730 -9.27 33.94 -7.89
C GLU A 730 -9.47 35.40 -7.47
N GLN A 731 -10.01 35.60 -6.27
CA GLN A 731 -10.21 36.93 -5.69
C GLN A 731 -9.59 36.97 -4.30
N GLN A 732 -8.91 38.05 -3.96
CA GLN A 732 -8.31 38.23 -2.64
C GLN A 732 -9.01 39.38 -1.91
N ILE A 733 -9.46 39.12 -0.69
CA ILE A 733 -9.96 40.15 0.24
C ILE A 733 -8.97 40.23 1.40
N VAL A 734 -8.46 41.42 1.70
CA VAL A 734 -7.58 41.66 2.85
C VAL A 734 -8.27 42.60 3.83
N LEU A 735 -8.46 42.13 5.06
CA LEU A 735 -9.11 42.85 6.13
C LEU A 735 -8.09 43.18 7.22
N GLN A 736 -8.25 44.34 7.85
CA GLN A 736 -7.49 44.72 9.04
C GLN A 736 -8.45 45.20 10.12
N TYR A 737 -8.27 44.68 11.34
CA TYR A 737 -9.08 45.05 12.50
C TYR A 737 -8.34 44.77 13.81
N SER A 738 -8.86 45.29 14.91
CA SER A 738 -8.30 45.06 16.25
C SER A 738 -9.40 44.69 17.23
N PHE A 739 -9.06 43.93 18.27
CA PHE A 739 -9.99 43.61 19.36
C PHE A 739 -9.30 43.70 20.72
N GLY A 740 -10.08 43.99 21.76
CA GLY A 740 -9.59 44.09 23.13
C GLY A 740 -9.33 42.71 23.74
N LEU A 741 -8.20 42.58 24.44
CA LEU A 741 -7.86 41.40 25.24
C LEU A 741 -8.34 41.59 26.69
N PRO A 742 -8.88 40.55 27.35
CA PRO A 742 -9.28 40.65 28.75
C PRO A 742 -8.05 40.86 29.66
N PRO A 743 -8.21 41.53 30.81
CA PRO A 743 -7.15 41.65 31.81
C PRO A 743 -6.72 40.26 32.31
N ALA A 744 -5.42 40.06 32.52
CA ALA A 744 -4.91 38.82 33.12
C ALA A 744 -5.27 38.78 34.62
N PRO A 745 -5.79 37.67 35.16
CA PRO A 745 -6.08 37.53 36.59
C PRO A 745 -4.79 37.55 37.43
N GLU A 746 -4.82 38.24 38.57
CA GLU A 746 -3.65 38.40 39.47
C GLU A 746 -3.09 37.07 39.99
N VAL A 747 -3.91 36.03 40.07
CA VAL A 747 -3.51 34.69 40.52
C VAL A 747 -3.36 33.77 39.30
N ARG A 748 -2.15 33.23 39.10
CA ARG A 748 -1.68 32.38 37.98
C ARG A 748 -1.46 33.05 36.61
N GLY A 749 -1.89 34.30 36.37
CA GLY A 749 -1.46 35.08 35.19
C GLY A 749 -1.86 34.54 33.81
N ILE A 750 -2.86 33.66 33.72
CA ILE A 750 -3.36 33.09 32.45
C ILE A 750 -4.67 33.78 32.07
N ARG A 751 -4.72 34.43 30.90
CA ARG A 751 -5.93 35.00 30.29
C ARG A 751 -6.48 34.07 29.21
N ARG A 752 -7.80 33.98 29.06
CA ARG A 752 -8.49 33.24 27.99
C ARG A 752 -9.30 34.21 27.14
N PHE A 753 -9.23 34.09 25.82
CA PHE A 753 -9.95 34.97 24.89
C PHE A 753 -10.29 34.24 23.59
N VAL A 754 -11.31 34.73 22.89
CA VAL A 754 -11.72 34.24 21.58
C VAL A 754 -11.14 35.17 20.53
N VAL A 755 -10.55 34.61 19.46
CA VAL A 755 -10.08 35.39 18.30
C VAL A 755 -11.26 35.58 17.35
N PRO A 756 -11.79 36.81 17.19
CA PRO A 756 -12.95 37.07 16.35
C PRO A 756 -12.53 37.09 14.87
N LEU A 757 -12.64 35.97 14.17
CA LEU A 757 -12.32 35.87 12.74
C LEU A 757 -13.53 36.27 11.88
N VAL A 758 -13.29 37.06 10.83
CA VAL A 758 -14.32 37.40 9.83
C VAL A 758 -14.49 36.23 8.87
N GLN A 759 -15.74 35.87 8.54
CA GLN A 759 -16.06 34.72 7.70
C GLN A 759 -16.81 35.13 6.44
N VAL A 760 -16.60 34.39 5.34
CA VAL A 760 -17.40 34.55 4.11
C VAL A 760 -18.65 33.67 4.22
N VAL A 761 -19.84 34.29 4.19
CA VAL A 761 -21.12 33.59 4.39
C VAL A 761 -21.40 32.55 3.30
N GLN A 762 -20.91 32.81 2.08
CA GLN A 762 -21.08 31.94 0.93
C GLN A 762 -20.04 30.80 0.85
N ALA A 763 -19.03 30.74 1.73
CA ALA A 763 -17.97 29.74 1.63
C ALA A 763 -18.52 28.32 1.81
N THR A 764 -18.23 27.43 0.87
CA THR A 764 -18.71 26.04 0.90
C THR A 764 -17.63 25.07 1.39
N ARG A 765 -16.35 25.38 1.17
CA ARG A 765 -15.18 24.60 1.59
C ARG A 765 -13.98 25.49 1.89
N GLY A 766 -13.02 24.96 2.63
CA GLY A 766 -11.72 25.57 2.85
C GLY A 766 -11.26 25.52 4.30
N GLU A 767 -10.09 26.10 4.52
CA GLU A 767 -9.38 26.06 5.79
C GLU A 767 -9.02 27.47 6.25
N THR A 768 -8.79 27.59 7.55
CA THR A 768 -8.24 28.80 8.16
C THR A 768 -6.91 28.47 8.81
N LYS A 769 -5.87 29.19 8.44
CA LYS A 769 -4.58 29.21 9.12
C LYS A 769 -4.48 30.48 9.94
N VAL A 770 -4.09 30.36 11.20
CA VAL A 770 -3.85 31.49 12.10
C VAL A 770 -2.41 31.47 12.55
N ARG A 771 -1.72 32.62 12.43
CA ARG A 771 -0.35 32.81 12.90
C ARG A 771 -0.36 33.86 13.99
N VAL A 772 0.19 33.53 15.15
CA VAL A 772 0.16 34.39 16.33
C VAL A 772 1.57 34.85 16.68
N TRP A 773 1.74 36.15 16.83
CA TRP A 773 2.92 36.79 17.41
C TRP A 773 2.53 37.46 18.71
N CYS A 774 3.47 37.52 19.65
CA CYS A 774 3.28 38.17 20.94
C CYS A 774 4.60 38.76 21.44
N ASP A 775 4.50 39.62 22.45
CA ASP A 775 5.66 40.16 23.15
C ASP A 775 6.45 39.04 23.86
N PRO A 776 7.78 39.19 24.03
CA PRO A 776 8.61 38.22 24.75
C PRO A 776 8.09 37.91 26.15
N GLY A 777 7.95 36.62 26.47
CA GLY A 777 7.51 36.13 27.79
C GLY A 777 6.01 35.84 27.92
N GLU A 778 5.21 36.14 26.90
CA GLU A 778 3.85 35.63 26.76
C GLU A 778 3.85 34.38 25.89
N LEU A 779 3.20 33.30 26.34
CA LEU A 779 3.03 32.08 25.53
C LEU A 779 1.55 31.87 25.24
N PRO A 780 1.08 32.17 24.01
CA PRO A 780 -0.25 31.80 23.57
C PRO A 780 -0.30 30.29 23.29
N GLU A 781 -1.32 29.64 23.81
CA GLU A 781 -1.63 28.23 23.62
C GLU A 781 -3.09 28.08 23.20
N LEU A 782 -3.40 26.99 22.49
CA LEU A 782 -4.77 26.62 22.20
C LEU A 782 -5.51 26.29 23.51
N ALA A 783 -6.63 26.98 23.79
CA ALA A 783 -7.43 26.70 24.99
C ALA A 783 -8.34 25.49 24.79
N SER A 784 -8.97 25.40 23.62
CA SER A 784 -9.90 24.35 23.21
C SER A 784 -10.37 24.57 21.77
N GLY A 785 -10.69 23.51 21.03
CA GLY A 785 -11.35 23.60 19.72
C GLY A 785 -10.86 22.54 18.74
N ARG A 786 -11.50 22.46 17.57
CA ARG A 786 -11.06 21.64 16.43
C ARG A 786 -10.00 22.39 15.62
N TRP A 787 -8.90 22.73 16.27
CA TRP A 787 -7.75 23.40 15.69
C TRP A 787 -6.51 22.54 15.96
N GLU A 788 -5.67 22.40 14.95
CA GLU A 788 -4.42 21.65 15.01
C GLU A 788 -3.25 22.63 15.01
N GLU A 789 -2.29 22.40 15.91
CA GLU A 789 -1.05 23.17 15.93
C GLU A 789 -0.13 22.70 14.80
N ALA A 790 0.33 23.64 13.99
CA ALA A 790 1.25 23.41 12.89
C ALA A 790 2.65 23.96 13.24
N PRO A 791 3.71 23.47 12.59
CA PRO A 791 5.05 24.02 12.77
C PRO A 791 5.12 25.52 12.43
N ALA A 792 5.99 26.25 13.13
CA ALA A 792 6.26 27.65 12.81
C ALA A 792 6.79 27.79 11.38
N GLU A 793 6.28 28.77 10.64
CA GLU A 793 6.63 29.03 9.24
C GLU A 793 7.29 30.40 9.08
N VAL A 794 8.21 30.52 8.12
CA VAL A 794 8.85 31.80 7.78
C VAL A 794 7.83 32.67 7.05
N VAL A 795 7.59 33.88 7.57
CA VAL A 795 6.66 34.83 6.97
C VAL A 795 7.45 35.93 6.25
N PRO A 796 7.25 36.10 4.92
CA PRO A 796 7.90 37.17 4.17
C PRO A 796 7.62 38.54 4.79
N ASN A 797 8.62 39.43 4.81
CA ASN A 797 8.53 40.79 5.34
C ASN A 797 8.26 40.88 6.85
N ARG A 798 8.57 39.84 7.63
CA ARG A 798 8.51 39.87 9.09
C ARG A 798 9.78 39.27 9.70
N GLU A 799 10.43 40.00 10.59
CA GLU A 799 11.73 39.63 11.16
C GLU A 799 11.64 38.54 12.25
N SER A 800 10.43 38.24 12.74
CA SER A 800 10.18 37.25 13.80
C SER A 800 9.25 36.13 13.33
N LEU A 801 9.54 34.89 13.71
CA LEU A 801 8.64 33.74 13.49
C LEU A 801 7.39 33.84 14.38
N PRO A 802 6.24 33.33 13.92
CA PRO A 802 5.06 33.20 14.77
C PRO A 802 5.34 32.22 15.93
N VAL A 803 4.85 32.57 17.12
CA VAL A 803 5.00 31.77 18.34
C VAL A 803 4.00 30.60 18.34
N LEU A 804 2.87 30.75 17.67
CA LEU A 804 1.86 29.70 17.51
C LEU A 804 1.29 29.76 16.09
N VAL A 805 1.22 28.61 15.42
CA VAL A 805 0.54 28.46 14.13
C VAL A 805 -0.55 27.41 14.27
N LEU A 806 -1.78 27.76 13.91
CA LEU A 806 -2.94 26.89 14.01
C LEU A 806 -3.61 26.70 12.66
N ARG A 807 -4.18 25.52 12.43
CA ARG A 807 -5.02 25.20 11.27
C ARG A 807 -6.36 24.66 11.73
N GLY A 808 -7.43 25.07 11.10
CA GLY A 808 -8.79 24.66 11.44
C GLY A 808 -9.78 24.93 10.31
N GLY A 809 -10.99 24.41 10.44
CA GLY A 809 -12.05 24.67 9.47
C GLY A 809 -12.56 26.12 9.51
N LEU A 810 -13.10 26.62 8.40
CA LEU A 810 -13.58 28.01 8.23
C LEU A 810 -14.58 28.51 9.29
N ALA A 811 -15.39 27.61 9.86
CA ALA A 811 -16.41 27.94 10.86
C ALA A 811 -15.97 27.62 12.30
N SER A 812 -14.75 27.13 12.52
CA SER A 812 -14.29 26.72 13.84
C SER A 812 -14.04 27.95 14.73
N PRO A 813 -14.71 28.09 15.89
CA PRO A 813 -14.37 29.16 16.83
C PRO A 813 -12.95 28.93 17.37
N LEU A 814 -12.14 29.99 17.40
CA LEU A 814 -10.77 29.93 17.92
C LEU A 814 -10.70 30.54 19.31
N ALA A 815 -10.47 29.71 20.33
CA ALA A 815 -10.23 30.14 21.70
C ALA A 815 -8.76 29.91 22.07
N LEU A 816 -8.08 30.99 22.46
CA LEU A 816 -6.71 30.96 22.93
C LEU A 816 -6.66 31.23 24.43
N LYS A 817 -5.66 30.64 25.08
CA LYS A 817 -5.22 31.02 26.41
C LYS A 817 -3.81 31.57 26.28
N SER A 818 -3.49 32.64 26.98
CA SER A 818 -2.12 33.11 27.06
C SER A 818 -1.77 33.37 28.50
N GLY A 819 -0.58 32.94 28.91
CA GLY A 819 -0.07 33.17 30.24
C GLY A 819 1.35 33.70 30.19
N ARG A 820 1.77 34.39 31.25
CA ARG A 820 3.19 34.45 31.57
C ARG A 820 3.58 33.07 32.05
N ALA A 821 4.39 32.37 31.26
CA ALA A 821 4.96 31.13 31.72
C ALA A 821 5.77 31.43 32.99
N GLY A 822 5.45 30.74 34.10
CA GLY A 822 6.42 30.63 35.19
C GLY A 822 7.67 30.03 34.57
N SER A 823 8.80 30.75 34.64
CA SER A 823 10.03 30.55 33.88
C SER A 823 10.10 29.16 33.21
N PRO A 824 9.75 29.05 31.91
CA PRO A 824 10.38 28.00 31.13
C PRO A 824 11.87 28.32 31.21
N ILE A 825 12.72 27.31 31.41
CA ILE A 825 14.17 27.50 31.25
C ILE A 825 14.36 27.80 29.77
N LEU A 826 14.16 29.06 29.38
CA LEU A 826 14.50 29.57 28.07
C LEU A 826 16.01 29.43 27.99
N ALA A 827 16.47 28.70 26.98
CA ALA A 827 17.88 28.47 26.81
C ALA A 827 18.59 29.81 26.64
N SER A 828 19.61 30.06 27.48
CA SER A 828 20.37 31.31 27.53
C SER A 828 21.05 31.61 26.19
N ALA A 829 21.51 30.57 25.50
CA ALA A 829 22.12 30.63 24.18
C ALA A 829 21.86 29.35 23.36
N ALA A 830 22.00 29.43 22.04
CA ALA A 830 22.07 28.28 21.13
C ALA A 830 23.47 28.19 20.52
N VAL A 831 24.14 27.05 20.69
CA VAL A 831 25.52 26.80 20.23
C VAL A 831 25.51 25.96 18.96
N GLU A 832 26.01 26.50 17.85
CA GLU A 832 26.03 25.80 16.56
C GLU A 832 27.31 24.96 16.36
N ARG A 833 28.48 25.51 16.70
CA ARG A 833 29.78 24.85 16.52
C ARG A 833 30.71 25.18 17.66
N VAL A 834 31.58 24.23 18.01
CA VAL A 834 32.65 24.45 18.99
C VAL A 834 33.97 24.03 18.40
N LEU A 835 34.93 24.97 18.44
CA LEU A 835 36.33 24.72 18.14
C LEU A 835 37.10 24.90 19.45
N ALA A 836 37.59 23.78 20.00
CA ALA A 836 38.38 23.77 21.21
C ALA A 836 39.85 23.60 20.85
N HIS A 837 40.68 24.58 21.17
CA HIS A 837 42.13 24.49 21.02
C HIS A 837 42.76 24.27 22.39
N ALA A 838 43.48 23.16 22.57
CA ALA A 838 44.22 22.86 23.78
C ALA A 838 45.72 22.79 23.50
N PHE A 839 46.51 23.43 24.34
CA PHE A 839 47.97 23.35 24.33
C PHE A 839 48.42 22.57 25.55
N VAL A 840 49.11 21.46 25.31
CA VAL A 840 49.67 20.60 26.37
C VAL A 840 51.18 20.84 26.41
N ASP A 841 51.66 21.41 27.52
CA ASP A 841 53.07 21.75 27.71
C ASP A 841 53.84 20.61 28.41
N GLU A 842 55.18 20.58 28.24
CA GLU A 842 56.10 19.61 28.87
C GLU A 842 56.01 19.62 30.40
N GLY A 843 55.64 20.77 31.00
CA GLY A 843 55.47 20.98 32.44
C GLY A 843 54.12 20.56 33.02
N THR A 844 53.30 19.78 32.31
CA THR A 844 51.90 19.40 32.67
C THR A 844 50.91 20.55 32.78
N SER A 845 51.32 21.78 32.46
CA SER A 845 50.39 22.92 32.34
C SER A 845 49.56 22.77 31.06
N GLN A 846 48.28 23.12 31.14
CA GLN A 846 47.37 23.08 30.00
C GLN A 846 46.72 24.45 29.83
N SER A 847 46.85 25.02 28.64
CA SER A 847 46.13 26.24 28.26
C SER A 847 45.09 25.91 27.19
N TYR A 848 43.97 26.61 27.25
CA TYR A 848 42.80 26.33 26.45
C TYR A 848 42.31 27.62 25.79
N GLN A 849 41.90 27.51 24.54
CA GLN A 849 41.14 28.52 23.82
C GLN A 849 39.93 27.84 23.18
N VAL A 850 38.77 28.01 23.80
CA VAL A 850 37.52 27.38 23.34
C VAL A 850 36.61 28.43 22.74
N ARG A 851 36.23 28.23 21.49
CA ARG A 851 35.40 29.14 20.71
C ARG A 851 34.05 28.52 20.44
N PHE A 852 32.99 29.23 20.80
CA PHE A 852 31.61 28.84 20.64
C PHE A 852 30.96 29.75 19.61
N LEU A 853 30.46 29.18 18.52
CA LEU A 853 29.64 29.93 17.58
C LEU A 853 28.20 29.92 18.07
N LEU A 854 27.74 31.05 18.61
CA LEU A 854 26.40 31.20 19.16
C LEU A 854 25.46 31.72 18.07
N SER A 855 24.45 30.94 17.69
CA SER A 855 23.47 31.34 16.68
C SER A 855 22.36 32.22 17.25
N LYS A 856 22.11 32.13 18.56
CA LYS A 856 21.09 32.92 19.27
C LYS A 856 21.49 33.15 20.72
N LEU A 857 21.25 34.36 21.22
CA LEU A 857 21.34 34.75 22.63
C LEU A 857 19.97 35.24 23.08
N THR A 858 19.53 34.87 24.27
CA THR A 858 18.19 35.24 24.78
C THR A 858 18.23 35.94 26.13
N THR A 859 19.31 35.76 26.90
CA THR A 859 19.47 36.30 28.25
C THR A 859 20.45 37.47 28.27
N ARG A 860 20.27 38.37 29.24
CA ARG A 860 21.20 39.49 29.47
C ARG A 860 22.49 39.12 30.23
N HIS A 861 22.53 37.87 30.68
CA HIS A 861 23.66 37.27 31.35
C HIS A 861 23.89 35.87 30.78
N LEU A 862 25.16 35.53 30.54
CA LEU A 862 25.57 34.21 30.10
C LEU A 862 26.57 33.65 31.10
N ASP A 863 26.27 32.47 31.64
CA ASP A 863 27.12 31.81 32.63
C ASP A 863 27.95 30.73 31.95
N VAL A 864 29.27 30.84 32.09
CA VAL A 864 30.25 29.87 31.61
C VAL A 864 30.81 29.12 32.82
N GLN A 865 30.55 27.83 32.89
CA GLN A 865 31.09 26.97 33.93
C GLN A 865 32.46 26.40 33.48
N LEU A 866 33.48 26.76 34.24
CA LEU A 866 34.86 26.30 34.08
C LEU A 866 35.02 24.90 34.67
N PRO A 867 35.93 24.07 34.09
CA PRO A 867 36.15 22.71 34.55
C PRO A 867 36.76 22.61 35.96
N VAL A 868 37.47 23.66 36.38
CA VAL A 868 38.07 23.80 37.71
C VAL A 868 37.83 25.23 38.20
N ALA A 869 37.91 25.46 39.52
CA ALA A 869 37.86 26.81 40.03
C ALA A 869 39.12 27.55 39.54
N LEU A 870 39.00 28.78 39.02
CA LEU A 870 40.13 29.59 38.55
C LEU A 870 40.07 30.99 39.18
N THR A 871 41.19 31.70 39.19
CA THR A 871 41.24 33.14 39.48
C THR A 871 40.82 33.92 38.24
N THR A 872 40.27 35.12 38.42
CA THR A 872 39.93 36.03 37.32
C THR A 872 41.09 36.31 36.37
N SER A 873 42.33 36.39 36.87
CA SER A 873 43.54 36.62 36.06
C SER A 873 43.87 35.48 35.08
N ASN A 874 43.36 34.25 35.32
CA ASN A 874 43.64 33.07 34.51
C ASN A 874 42.55 32.81 33.47
N VAL A 875 41.58 33.71 33.31
CA VAL A 875 40.44 33.57 32.39
C VAL A 875 40.25 34.84 31.60
N GLN A 876 40.22 34.72 30.28
CA GLN A 876 39.93 35.82 29.36
C GLN A 876 38.75 35.42 28.48
N VAL A 877 37.75 36.31 28.39
CA VAL A 877 36.56 36.08 27.57
C VAL A 877 36.38 37.24 26.59
N SER A 878 36.12 36.91 25.33
CA SER A 878 35.82 37.87 24.29
C SER A 878 34.63 37.43 23.43
N LEU A 879 33.89 38.42 22.93
CA LEU A 879 32.79 38.26 21.98
C LEU A 879 33.18 38.97 20.68
N ASP A 880 33.26 38.23 19.57
CA ASP A 880 33.77 38.70 18.27
C ASP A 880 35.15 39.39 18.37
N GLY A 881 36.00 38.92 19.29
CA GLY A 881 37.32 39.49 19.55
C GLY A 881 37.34 40.72 20.45
N VAL A 882 36.18 41.19 20.92
CA VAL A 882 36.06 42.28 21.90
C VAL A 882 35.98 41.71 23.32
N GLY A 883 36.86 42.15 24.21
CA GLY A 883 36.86 41.70 25.62
C GLY A 883 35.58 42.10 26.36
N VAL A 884 35.00 41.15 27.12
CA VAL A 884 33.77 41.35 27.87
C VAL A 884 34.08 41.39 29.36
N PRO A 885 33.51 42.34 30.14
CA PRO A 885 33.65 42.32 31.59
C PRO A 885 33.06 41.03 32.17
N LEU A 886 33.88 40.28 32.88
CA LEU A 886 33.52 39.01 33.50
C LEU A 886 33.48 39.15 35.02
N ARG A 887 32.56 38.45 35.67
CA ARG A 887 32.51 38.30 37.13
C ARG A 887 32.54 36.84 37.49
N MET A 888 33.32 36.49 38.49
CA MET A 888 33.37 35.14 39.04
C MET A 888 32.29 35.03 40.11
N ILE A 889 31.43 34.02 40.00
CA ILE A 889 30.34 33.79 40.94
C ILE A 889 30.40 32.38 41.53
N ASP A 890 29.87 32.24 42.74
CA ASP A 890 29.63 30.95 43.39
C ASP A 890 28.26 30.35 42.99
N GLU A 891 27.93 29.16 43.52
CA GLU A 891 26.65 28.49 43.25
C GLU A 891 25.44 29.26 43.82
N ALA A 892 25.65 30.14 44.80
CA ALA A 892 24.62 31.03 45.34
C ALA A 892 24.48 32.34 44.54
N GLY A 893 25.31 32.54 43.51
CA GLY A 893 25.33 33.74 42.67
C GLY A 893 26.04 34.94 43.29
N GLN A 894 26.81 34.74 44.36
CA GLN A 894 27.65 35.77 44.98
C GLN A 894 28.99 35.89 44.29
N GLU A 895 29.53 37.11 44.22
CA GLU A 895 30.80 37.39 43.56
C GLU A 895 31.99 36.92 44.42
N VAL A 896 32.90 36.15 43.81
CA VAL A 896 34.05 35.52 44.47
C VAL A 896 35.32 35.76 43.65
N GLU A 897 36.50 35.82 44.29
CA GLU A 897 37.77 35.98 43.55
C GLU A 897 38.23 34.69 42.85
N VAL A 898 37.84 33.54 43.39
CA VAL A 898 38.13 32.20 42.87
C VAL A 898 36.83 31.42 42.77
N GLY A 899 36.45 31.02 41.56
CA GLY A 899 35.14 30.40 41.30
C GLY A 899 35.15 29.49 40.09
N LYS A 900 34.10 28.67 39.95
CA LYS A 900 33.89 27.81 38.77
C LYS A 900 32.97 28.45 37.74
N ILE A 901 32.18 29.47 38.08
CA ILE A 901 31.19 30.05 37.19
C ILE A 901 31.59 31.47 36.85
N VAL A 902 31.73 31.75 35.57
CA VAL A 902 32.01 33.07 35.01
C VAL A 902 30.69 33.62 34.46
N ARG A 903 30.18 34.70 35.05
CA ARG A 903 29.00 35.40 34.55
C ARG A 903 29.43 36.56 33.66
N LEU A 904 28.96 36.53 32.42
CA LEU A 904 29.17 37.55 31.40
C LEU A 904 27.93 38.42 31.30
N LYS A 905 28.09 39.73 31.14
CA LYS A 905 26.99 40.63 30.78
C LYS A 905 26.94 40.73 29.26
N VAL A 906 25.86 40.24 28.67
CA VAL A 906 25.65 40.20 27.21
C VAL A 906 24.31 40.87 26.91
N ASP A 907 24.21 41.66 25.85
CA ASP A 907 22.93 42.28 25.48
C ASP A 907 22.41 41.62 24.19
N PRO A 908 21.34 40.80 24.25
CA PRO A 908 20.83 40.08 23.08
C PRO A 908 20.46 40.99 21.90
N GLU A 909 20.07 42.24 22.16
CA GLU A 909 19.65 43.19 21.12
C GLU A 909 20.82 43.67 20.25
N LEU A 910 22.06 43.57 20.74
CA LEU A 910 23.27 43.97 20.00
C LEU A 910 23.77 42.91 19.02
N TYR A 911 23.27 41.67 19.10
CA TYR A 911 23.84 40.51 18.42
C TYR A 911 22.77 39.74 17.63
N THR A 912 22.40 40.27 16.46
CA THR A 912 21.40 39.68 15.55
C THR A 912 21.98 38.67 14.55
N LYS A 913 23.31 38.52 14.51
CA LYS A 913 24.04 37.53 13.69
C LYS A 913 24.76 36.51 14.59
N PRO A 914 25.14 35.33 14.06
CA PRO A 914 25.95 34.39 14.81
C PRO A 914 27.24 35.03 15.32
N ILE A 915 27.53 34.84 16.61
CA ILE A 915 28.64 35.50 17.31
C ILE A 915 29.67 34.49 17.81
N ASP A 916 30.95 34.85 17.72
CA ASP A 916 32.09 34.06 18.21
C ASP A 916 32.38 34.40 19.68
N LEU A 917 31.97 33.52 20.60
CA LEU A 917 32.36 33.59 22.00
C LEU A 917 33.65 32.81 22.22
N ALA A 918 34.76 33.51 22.46
CA ALA A 918 36.06 32.91 22.75
C ALA A 918 36.38 32.97 24.25
N VAL A 919 36.60 31.81 24.84
CA VAL A 919 36.96 31.61 26.26
C VAL A 919 38.36 31.03 26.32
N SER A 920 39.30 31.79 26.86
CA SER A 920 40.69 31.37 27.04
C SER A 920 40.99 31.22 28.52
N TYR A 921 41.60 30.11 28.91
CA TYR A 921 41.96 29.87 30.31
C TYR A 921 43.15 28.93 30.46
N GLN A 922 43.83 29.03 31.60
CA GLN A 922 44.97 28.17 31.94
C GLN A 922 44.68 27.38 33.22
N ILE A 923 44.99 26.07 33.18
CA ILE A 923 44.88 25.18 34.34
C ILE A 923 46.27 24.83 34.84
N ASP A 924 46.50 25.09 36.13
CA ASP A 924 47.71 24.69 36.83
C ASP A 924 47.82 23.16 36.94
N PRO A 925 49.04 22.60 36.84
CA PRO A 925 49.26 21.16 36.86
C PRO A 925 48.80 20.47 38.14
N SER A 926 48.79 21.18 39.28
CA SER A 926 48.30 20.66 40.57
C SER A 926 46.80 20.39 40.60
N ARG A 927 46.02 20.92 39.65
CA ARG A 927 44.56 20.76 39.57
C ARG A 927 44.10 19.75 38.51
N LEU A 928 45.05 19.14 37.79
CA LEU A 928 44.79 18.19 36.72
C LEU A 928 44.81 16.74 37.23
N GLU A 929 43.75 16.34 37.94
CA GLU A 929 43.59 14.95 38.38
C GLU A 929 43.35 14.00 37.18
N GLY A 930 44.03 12.86 37.16
CA GLY A 930 43.90 11.85 36.11
C GLY A 930 44.83 12.03 34.91
N ASN A 931 45.66 13.08 34.89
CA ASN A 931 46.74 13.22 33.91
C ASN A 931 47.96 12.36 34.31
N GLY A 932 48.52 11.67 33.33
CA GLY A 932 49.74 10.88 33.47
C GLY A 932 50.74 11.22 32.37
N ARG A 933 51.94 10.64 32.42
CA ARG A 933 53.02 10.91 31.45
C ARG A 933 52.63 10.67 29.98
N PHE A 934 51.66 9.81 29.72
CA PHE A 934 51.21 9.43 28.38
C PHE A 934 49.69 9.63 28.17
N LEU A 935 49.01 10.25 29.14
CA LEU A 935 47.56 10.43 29.12
C LEU A 935 47.24 11.85 29.60
N SER A 936 46.68 12.65 28.69
CA SER A 936 46.22 14.00 28.98
C SER A 936 44.70 14.05 28.86
N THR A 937 43.99 14.35 29.94
CA THR A 937 42.54 14.56 29.93
C THR A 937 42.24 16.04 29.69
N LEU A 938 41.78 16.36 28.48
CA LEU A 938 41.44 17.73 28.08
C LEU A 938 40.04 18.08 28.60
N ARG A 939 39.90 19.16 29.37
CA ARG A 939 38.64 19.52 30.02
C ARG A 939 38.09 20.84 29.46
N PRO A 940 36.99 20.84 28.68
CA PRO A 940 36.40 22.06 28.13
C PRO A 940 35.55 22.81 29.18
N PRO A 941 35.25 24.10 28.96
CA PRO A 941 34.23 24.81 29.72
C PRO A 941 32.83 24.50 29.17
N THR A 942 31.80 24.66 29.99
CA THR A 942 30.40 24.43 29.62
C THR A 942 29.58 25.71 29.73
N LEU A 943 28.55 25.88 28.89
CA LEU A 943 27.64 27.02 28.96
C LEU A 943 26.37 26.63 29.71
N THR A 944 26.09 27.31 30.83
CA THR A 944 24.94 26.98 31.68
C THR A 944 23.64 27.47 31.02
N GLY A 945 22.68 26.56 30.86
CA GLY A 945 21.39 26.85 30.25
C GLY A 945 21.43 27.02 28.72
N ALA A 946 22.56 26.74 28.07
CA ALA A 946 22.64 26.81 26.61
C ALA A 946 22.19 25.49 25.95
N ILE A 947 21.52 25.59 24.80
CA ILE A 947 21.20 24.43 23.94
C ILE A 947 22.36 24.22 22.98
N PHE A 948 22.91 23.01 22.99
CA PHE A 948 23.99 22.60 22.10
C PHE A 948 23.42 21.92 20.85
N MET A 949 23.61 22.52 19.66
CA MET A 949 23.01 22.09 18.39
C MET A 949 23.99 21.46 17.39
N GLY A 950 25.29 21.37 17.69
CA GLY A 950 26.23 20.93 16.66
C GLY A 950 27.50 20.25 17.11
N ARG A 951 28.58 20.44 16.34
CA ARG A 951 29.74 19.53 16.28
C ARG A 951 30.92 20.12 17.06
N VAL A 952 31.65 19.28 17.81
CA VAL A 952 32.88 19.68 18.51
C VAL A 952 34.10 19.20 17.74
N ARG A 953 35.03 20.11 17.47
CA ARG A 953 36.37 19.78 16.96
C ARG A 953 37.43 20.28 17.93
N TRP A 954 38.36 19.39 18.23
CA TRP A 954 39.49 19.62 19.12
C TRP A 954 40.77 19.74 18.32
N GLN A 955 41.38 20.92 18.34
CA GLN A 955 42.75 21.12 17.93
C GLN A 955 43.64 20.95 19.17
N VAL A 956 44.60 20.02 19.12
CA VAL A 956 45.48 19.75 20.26
C VAL A 956 46.93 19.89 19.82
N ASP A 957 47.65 20.80 20.48
CA ASP A 957 49.10 20.91 20.33
C ASP A 957 49.77 20.14 21.46
N LEU A 958 50.56 19.15 21.07
CA LEU A 958 51.30 18.25 21.97
C LEU A 958 52.75 18.71 22.11
N PRO A 959 53.45 18.27 23.16
CA PRO A 959 54.88 18.50 23.31
C PRO A 959 55.68 18.08 22.07
N ALA A 960 56.79 18.76 21.81
CA ALA A 960 57.56 18.57 20.59
C ALA A 960 58.04 17.10 20.45
N GLY A 961 57.57 16.42 19.41
CA GLY A 961 57.94 15.03 19.12
C GLY A 961 57.04 13.97 19.78
N ASP A 962 55.94 14.35 20.41
CA ASP A 962 54.89 13.44 20.85
C ASP A 962 53.92 13.12 19.71
N LEU A 963 53.40 11.90 19.73
CA LEU A 963 52.43 11.37 18.78
C LEU A 963 51.12 11.05 19.51
N ALA A 964 49.99 11.58 19.02
CA ALA A 964 48.67 11.16 19.46
C ALA A 964 48.39 9.73 18.98
N VAL A 965 48.16 8.81 19.91
CA VAL A 965 47.93 7.39 19.64
C VAL A 965 46.44 7.08 19.58
N TYR A 966 45.68 7.58 20.56
CA TYR A 966 44.27 7.24 20.69
C TYR A 966 43.51 8.28 21.53
N ALA A 967 42.26 8.54 21.15
CA ALA A 967 41.32 9.33 21.94
C ALA A 967 40.23 8.38 22.49
N LEU A 968 40.06 8.33 23.81
CA LEU A 968 39.17 7.33 24.44
C LEU A 968 37.69 7.61 24.18
N ASP A 969 37.30 8.90 24.21
CA ASP A 969 35.92 9.36 24.06
C ASP A 969 35.72 10.26 22.83
N GLY A 970 36.59 10.10 21.83
CA GLY A 970 36.59 10.87 20.59
C GLY A 970 37.21 10.11 19.42
N SER A 971 37.16 10.70 18.22
CA SER A 971 37.77 10.13 17.02
C SER A 971 38.96 10.97 16.56
N LEU A 972 40.12 10.34 16.36
CA LEU A 972 41.33 11.00 15.89
C LEU A 972 41.30 11.12 14.36
N GLU A 973 41.25 12.34 13.83
CA GLU A 973 41.18 12.62 12.39
C GLU A 973 42.60 12.70 11.79
N GLN A 974 43.04 11.61 11.15
CA GLN A 974 44.37 11.49 10.54
C GLN A 974 44.30 11.12 9.06
N ARG A 975 45.29 11.59 8.29
CA ARG A 975 45.51 11.24 6.89
C ARG A 975 46.94 10.76 6.67
N TRP A 976 47.09 9.82 5.74
CA TRP A 976 48.38 9.37 5.27
C TRP A 976 48.88 10.28 4.16
N CYS A 977 50.08 10.80 4.29
CA CYS A 977 50.76 11.54 3.25
C CYS A 977 52.08 10.87 2.88
N TRP A 978 52.44 10.91 1.61
CA TRP A 978 53.75 10.47 1.14
C TRP A 978 54.79 11.56 1.41
N SER A 979 55.87 11.24 2.12
CA SER A 979 56.93 12.20 2.45
C SER A 979 58.28 11.49 2.63
N ASN A 980 59.31 11.91 1.88
CA ASN A 980 60.68 11.37 1.95
C ASN A 980 60.74 9.83 1.87
N TRP A 981 60.12 9.24 0.83
CA TRP A 981 60.05 7.79 0.58
C TRP A 981 59.29 6.95 1.62
N LEU A 982 58.75 7.58 2.67
CA LEU A 982 57.95 6.93 3.70
C LEU A 982 56.54 7.54 3.77
N PHE A 983 55.63 6.84 4.43
CA PHE A 983 54.29 7.34 4.70
C PHE A 983 54.33 8.04 6.06
N ARG A 984 53.83 9.27 6.12
CA ARG A 984 53.65 10.00 7.38
C ARG A 984 52.18 10.11 7.71
N LEU A 985 51.88 9.98 9.00
CA LEU A 985 50.57 10.24 9.56
C LEU A 985 50.50 11.74 9.89
N ARG A 986 49.59 12.47 9.26
CA ARG A 986 49.33 13.90 9.50
C ARG A 986 47.87 14.11 9.92
N PRO A 987 47.54 15.21 10.60
CA PRO A 987 46.14 15.59 10.82
C PRO A 987 45.38 15.75 9.50
N ALA A 988 44.09 15.43 9.51
CA ALA A 988 43.25 15.47 8.32
C ALA A 988 43.05 16.90 7.77
N SER A 989 43.03 17.92 8.64
CA SER A 989 42.81 19.32 8.27
C SER A 989 43.85 20.26 8.91
N THR A 990 44.09 21.40 8.25
CA THR A 990 44.95 22.48 8.76
C THR A 990 44.17 23.44 9.67
N SER A 991 44.86 24.26 10.46
CA SER A 991 44.19 25.27 11.30
C SER A 991 43.34 26.24 10.47
N GLY A 992 43.81 26.68 9.29
CA GLY A 992 43.03 27.55 8.40
C GLY A 992 41.73 26.90 7.89
N GLU A 993 41.76 25.60 7.58
CA GLU A 993 40.54 24.86 7.21
C GLU A 993 39.55 24.73 8.38
N LEU A 994 40.06 24.55 9.61
CA LEU A 994 39.24 24.54 10.82
C LEU A 994 38.59 25.90 11.08
N GLU A 995 39.28 27.00 10.79
CA GLU A 995 38.71 28.34 10.90
C GLU A 995 37.59 28.59 9.89
N ARG A 996 37.76 28.14 8.63
CA ARG A 996 36.69 28.18 7.61
C ARG A 996 35.49 27.33 8.03
N TRP A 997 35.74 26.15 8.59
CA TRP A 997 34.68 25.31 9.13
C TRP A 997 33.95 25.97 10.30
N PHE A 998 34.67 26.70 11.17
CA PHE A 998 34.08 27.36 12.32
C PHE A 998 33.28 28.62 11.94
N LYS A 999 33.83 29.53 11.12
CA LYS A 999 33.19 30.82 10.77
C LYS A 999 32.33 30.82 9.49
N GLY A 1000 32.44 29.81 8.63
CA GLY A 1000 31.82 29.78 7.29
C GLY A 1000 32.70 30.41 6.19
N GLU A 1001 32.25 30.35 4.92
CA GLU A 1001 32.98 30.91 3.77
C GLU A 1001 33.19 32.42 3.92
N GLY A 1002 34.44 32.84 4.15
CA GLY A 1002 34.83 34.25 4.35
C GLY A 1002 35.95 34.50 5.38
N ALA A 1003 36.43 33.47 6.09
CA ALA A 1003 37.56 33.61 7.01
C ALA A 1003 38.87 33.91 6.26
N LYS A 1004 39.62 34.94 6.70
CA LYS A 1004 40.97 35.25 6.19
C LYS A 1004 41.95 34.17 6.65
N ASP A 1005 42.78 33.67 5.74
CA ASP A 1005 43.83 32.70 6.03
C ASP A 1005 44.83 33.27 7.04
N ASN A 1006 44.69 32.89 8.30
CA ASN A 1006 45.75 33.04 9.29
C ASN A 1006 46.49 31.72 9.40
N ASN A 1007 47.79 31.79 9.10
CA ASN A 1007 48.86 30.81 9.31
C ASN A 1007 48.48 29.32 9.07
N ASP A 1008 48.95 28.76 7.96
CA ASP A 1008 48.84 27.32 7.60
C ASP A 1008 49.73 26.43 8.49
N THR A 1009 49.56 26.50 9.80
CA THR A 1009 50.23 25.61 10.74
C THR A 1009 49.43 24.31 10.84
N GLU A 1010 50.11 23.17 10.71
CA GLU A 1010 49.50 21.85 10.92
C GLU A 1010 49.41 21.60 12.43
N PRO A 1011 48.21 21.30 12.98
CA PRO A 1011 48.09 20.99 14.41
C PRO A 1011 48.79 19.68 14.76
N ALA A 1012 49.16 19.46 16.03
CA ALA A 1012 49.78 18.19 16.40
C ALA A 1012 48.77 17.01 16.38
N ALA A 1013 47.52 17.26 16.78
CA ALA A 1013 46.42 16.31 16.71
C ALA A 1013 45.07 17.00 16.49
N LEU A 1014 44.19 16.33 15.74
CA LEU A 1014 42.81 16.74 15.49
C LEU A 1014 41.86 15.66 15.97
N CYS A 1015 40.96 15.99 16.88
CA CYS A 1015 39.97 15.06 17.40
C CYS A 1015 38.54 15.56 17.16
N TRP A 1016 37.62 14.64 16.94
CA TRP A 1016 36.20 14.90 16.81
C TRP A 1016 35.43 14.32 17.99
N GLN A 1017 34.42 15.06 18.47
CA GLN A 1017 33.52 14.62 19.53
C GLN A 1017 32.07 15.07 19.25
N SER A 1018 31.11 14.21 19.59
CA SER A 1018 29.67 14.48 19.38
C SER A 1018 29.06 15.43 20.41
N THR A 1019 29.68 15.54 21.58
CA THR A 1019 29.26 16.42 22.68
C THR A 1019 30.48 17.09 23.29
N LEU A 1020 30.29 18.22 23.96
CA LEU A 1020 31.36 18.91 24.66
C LEU A 1020 31.59 18.25 26.02
N ALA A 1021 32.47 17.25 26.05
CA ALA A 1021 32.81 16.49 27.25
C ALA A 1021 34.33 16.43 27.43
N PRO A 1022 34.85 16.05 28.62
CA PRO A 1022 36.27 15.78 28.79
C PRO A 1022 36.78 14.78 27.73
N LEU A 1023 37.95 15.04 27.16
CA LEU A 1023 38.56 14.21 26.13
C LEU A 1023 39.88 13.61 26.64
N PRO A 1024 39.90 12.32 27.02
CA PRO A 1024 41.13 11.63 27.39
C PRO A 1024 41.92 11.30 26.12
N LEU A 1025 43.11 11.88 26.00
CA LEU A 1025 44.02 11.72 24.86
C LEU A 1025 45.30 11.00 25.29
N VAL A 1026 45.55 9.85 24.68
CA VAL A 1026 46.80 9.09 24.85
C VAL A 1026 47.82 9.61 23.85
N HIS A 1027 48.96 10.07 24.37
CA HIS A 1027 50.08 10.54 23.58
C HIS A 1027 51.38 9.89 24.06
N VAL A 1028 52.28 9.60 23.13
CA VAL A 1028 53.55 8.92 23.42
C VAL A 1028 54.67 9.61 22.62
N PRO A 1029 55.88 9.77 23.18
CA PRO A 1029 57.03 10.23 22.43
C PRO A 1029 57.22 9.37 21.18
N GLN A 1030 57.20 10.00 20.01
CA GLN A 1030 57.22 9.32 18.72
C GLN A 1030 58.40 8.35 18.61
N ARG A 1031 59.58 8.75 19.10
CA ARG A 1031 60.79 7.92 19.10
C ARG A 1031 60.61 6.63 19.91
N PHE A 1032 59.95 6.73 21.06
CA PHE A 1032 59.67 5.58 21.91
C PHE A 1032 58.71 4.62 21.22
N TRP A 1033 57.62 5.14 20.64
CA TRP A 1033 56.65 4.33 19.89
C TRP A 1033 57.29 3.58 18.71
N LEU A 1034 58.09 4.27 17.89
CA LEU A 1034 58.79 3.65 16.76
C LEU A 1034 59.74 2.53 17.21
N LEU A 1035 60.50 2.74 18.31
CA LEU A 1035 61.39 1.74 18.86
C LEU A 1035 60.62 0.52 19.40
N THR A 1036 59.51 0.73 20.09
CA THR A 1036 58.67 -0.36 20.60
C THR A 1036 58.07 -1.18 19.46
N CYS A 1037 57.49 -0.54 18.44
CA CYS A 1037 56.95 -1.23 17.27
C CYS A 1037 58.04 -2.01 16.52
N ALA A 1038 59.22 -1.41 16.34
CA ALA A 1038 60.36 -2.07 15.71
C ALA A 1038 60.85 -3.29 16.50
N PHE A 1039 60.94 -3.17 17.83
CA PHE A 1039 61.33 -4.25 18.72
C PHE A 1039 60.33 -5.40 18.69
N VAL A 1040 59.03 -5.10 18.79
CA VAL A 1040 57.96 -6.12 18.73
C VAL A 1040 57.95 -6.80 17.37
N PHE A 1041 58.06 -6.05 16.28
CA PHE A 1041 58.14 -6.60 14.93
C PHE A 1041 59.36 -7.52 14.77
N LEU A 1042 60.53 -7.09 15.23
CA LEU A 1042 61.76 -7.87 15.20
C LEU A 1042 61.64 -9.15 16.05
N ALA A 1043 61.08 -9.06 17.26
CA ALA A 1043 60.88 -10.21 18.13
C ALA A 1043 59.94 -11.25 17.48
N VAL A 1044 58.82 -10.81 16.89
CA VAL A 1044 57.90 -11.70 16.18
C VAL A 1044 58.56 -12.33 14.96
N ALA A 1045 59.29 -11.53 14.16
CA ALA A 1045 60.03 -12.03 13.00
C ALA A 1045 61.12 -13.05 13.40
N LEU A 1046 61.86 -12.79 14.49
CA LEU A 1046 62.89 -13.67 15.02
C LEU A 1046 62.30 -14.99 15.54
N VAL A 1047 61.20 -14.93 16.28
CA VAL A 1047 60.48 -16.13 16.76
C VAL A 1047 59.99 -16.95 15.57
N LEU A 1048 59.39 -16.33 14.56
CA LEU A 1048 58.93 -17.03 13.36
C LEU A 1048 60.09 -17.60 12.53
N PHE A 1049 61.24 -16.93 12.50
CA PHE A 1049 62.42 -17.37 11.75
C PHE A 1049 63.16 -18.54 12.40
N PHE A 1050 63.30 -18.54 13.73
CA PHE A 1050 64.02 -19.59 14.47
C PHE A 1050 63.13 -20.73 14.97
N ALA A 1051 61.81 -20.59 14.91
CA ALA A 1051 60.90 -21.67 15.29
C ALA A 1051 61.04 -22.86 14.32
N PRO A 1052 61.29 -24.10 14.79
CA PRO A 1052 61.41 -25.29 13.96
C PRO A 1052 60.01 -25.79 13.53
N LEU A 1053 59.24 -24.91 12.87
CA LEU A 1053 57.88 -25.18 12.45
C LEU A 1053 57.88 -25.83 11.06
N PRO A 1054 57.14 -26.95 10.84
CA PRO A 1054 56.89 -27.44 9.50
C PRO A 1054 56.16 -26.36 8.68
N ARG A 1055 56.41 -26.30 7.36
CA ARG A 1055 55.93 -25.24 6.46
C ARG A 1055 54.43 -24.93 6.61
N PHE A 1056 53.60 -25.94 6.87
CA PHE A 1056 52.17 -25.77 7.11
C PHE A 1056 51.84 -24.99 8.39
N LEU A 1057 52.51 -25.30 9.51
CA LEU A 1057 52.30 -24.59 10.78
C LEU A 1057 52.82 -23.15 10.71
N PHE A 1058 53.91 -22.91 9.99
CA PHE A 1058 54.41 -21.56 9.73
C PHE A 1058 53.36 -20.66 9.04
N TRP A 1059 52.71 -21.16 7.97
CA TRP A 1059 51.65 -20.43 7.28
C TRP A 1059 50.39 -20.25 8.15
N ILE A 1060 50.05 -21.22 9.00
CA ILE A 1060 48.96 -21.07 9.98
C ILE A 1060 49.27 -19.96 10.98
N CYS A 1061 50.49 -19.89 11.52
CA CYS A 1061 50.90 -18.83 12.44
C CYS A 1061 50.81 -17.45 11.77
N ILE A 1062 51.21 -17.32 10.51
CA ILE A 1062 51.06 -16.08 9.73
C ILE A 1062 49.57 -15.72 9.55
N LEU A 1063 48.72 -16.70 9.22
CA LEU A 1063 47.29 -16.47 9.03
C LEU A 1063 46.62 -16.04 10.34
N LEU A 1064 46.94 -16.69 11.46
CA LEU A 1064 46.44 -16.31 12.79
C LEU A 1064 46.92 -14.92 13.22
N LEU A 1065 48.18 -14.57 12.94
CA LEU A 1065 48.71 -13.22 13.20
C LEU A 1065 47.98 -12.16 12.36
N GLY A 1066 47.74 -12.46 11.06
CA GLY A 1066 46.95 -11.61 10.18
C GLY A 1066 45.50 -11.44 10.66
N ALA A 1067 44.87 -12.52 11.13
CA ALA A 1067 43.53 -12.49 11.70
C ALA A 1067 43.48 -11.69 13.02
N ALA A 1068 44.51 -11.79 13.87
CA ALA A 1068 44.61 -10.99 15.09
C ALA A 1068 44.78 -9.49 14.80
N ILE A 1069 45.58 -9.12 13.79
CA ILE A 1069 45.73 -7.73 13.34
C ILE A 1069 44.39 -7.21 12.76
N ALA A 1070 43.69 -8.03 11.96
CA ALA A 1070 42.38 -7.66 11.41
C ALA A 1070 41.33 -7.50 12.51
N ALA A 1071 41.28 -8.40 13.50
CA ALA A 1071 40.39 -8.29 14.65
C ALA A 1071 40.69 -7.03 15.47
N MET A 1072 41.97 -6.72 15.69
CA MET A 1072 42.40 -5.49 16.38
C MET A 1072 42.01 -4.23 15.60
N GLY A 1073 42.08 -4.26 14.27
CA GLY A 1073 41.60 -3.19 13.40
C GLY A 1073 40.10 -2.95 13.43
N ILE A 1074 39.31 -3.99 13.74
CA ILE A 1074 37.85 -3.88 13.91
C ILE A 1074 37.51 -3.33 15.29
N ILE A 1075 38.21 -3.78 16.33
CA ILE A 1075 37.92 -3.40 17.72
C ILE A 1075 38.45 -1.99 18.03
N TRP A 1076 39.63 -1.63 17.50
CA TRP A 1076 40.25 -0.31 17.70
C TRP A 1076 40.76 0.27 16.37
N PRO A 1077 39.85 0.75 15.49
CA PRO A 1077 40.21 1.22 14.15
C PRO A 1077 41.20 2.39 14.16
N GLY A 1078 41.18 3.23 15.20
CA GLY A 1078 42.11 4.36 15.36
C GLY A 1078 43.56 3.97 15.71
N ILE A 1079 43.78 2.77 16.27
CA ILE A 1079 45.14 2.33 16.68
C ILE A 1079 45.90 1.71 15.50
N LEU A 1080 45.18 1.12 14.54
CA LEU A 1080 45.78 0.41 13.40
C LEU A 1080 46.64 1.32 12.50
N SER A 1081 46.21 2.58 12.27
CA SER A 1081 46.99 3.57 11.53
C SER A 1081 48.32 3.88 12.23
N VAL A 1082 48.28 4.05 13.55
CA VAL A 1082 49.45 4.40 14.38
C VAL A 1082 50.42 3.21 14.52
N VAL A 1083 49.92 1.98 14.60
CA VAL A 1083 50.74 0.75 14.58
C VAL A 1083 51.37 0.52 13.21
N ALA A 1084 50.62 0.70 12.12
CA ALA A 1084 51.14 0.60 10.76
C ALA A 1084 52.27 1.62 10.51
N PHE A 1085 52.13 2.84 11.06
CA PHE A 1085 53.16 3.86 11.02
C PHE A 1085 54.44 3.41 11.75
N GLY A 1086 54.29 2.80 12.94
CA GLY A 1086 55.41 2.25 13.71
C GLY A 1086 56.16 1.10 13.03
N CYS A 1087 55.45 0.26 12.26
CA CYS A 1087 56.02 -0.93 11.62
C CYS A 1087 56.65 -0.67 10.24
N GLN A 1088 56.53 0.54 9.68
CA GLN A 1088 56.98 0.82 8.31
C GLN A 1088 58.48 0.59 8.08
N LEU A 1089 59.34 1.16 8.94
CA LEU A 1089 60.79 1.04 8.82
C LEU A 1089 61.27 -0.43 8.97
N PRO A 1090 60.82 -1.19 9.98
CA PRO A 1090 61.15 -2.62 10.11
C PRO A 1090 60.75 -3.46 8.89
N VAL A 1091 59.57 -3.20 8.31
CA VAL A 1091 59.10 -3.92 7.11
C VAL A 1091 59.99 -3.64 5.90
N VAL A 1092 60.38 -2.38 5.68
CA VAL A 1092 61.30 -2.01 4.59
C VAL A 1092 62.66 -2.69 4.77
N VAL A 1093 63.21 -2.69 5.99
CA VAL A 1093 64.49 -3.37 6.30
C VAL A 1093 64.38 -4.87 6.06
N LEU A 1094 63.28 -5.51 6.47
CA LEU A 1094 63.04 -6.94 6.23
C LEU A 1094 62.96 -7.25 4.73
N LEU A 1095 62.23 -6.44 3.94
CA LEU A 1095 62.14 -6.62 2.50
C LEU A 1095 63.50 -6.45 1.80
N LEU A 1096 64.32 -5.50 2.24
CA LEU A 1096 65.68 -5.33 1.74
C LEU A 1096 66.57 -6.54 2.09
N LEU A 1097 66.47 -7.09 3.31
CA LEU A 1097 67.21 -8.28 3.72
C LEU A 1097 66.78 -9.53 2.95
N VAL A 1098 65.47 -9.74 2.76
CA VAL A 1098 64.94 -10.86 1.96
C VAL A 1098 65.33 -10.71 0.49
N GLY A 1099 65.22 -9.51 -0.07
CA GLY A 1099 65.67 -9.21 -1.42
C GLY A 1099 67.16 -9.47 -1.60
N PHE A 1100 67.99 -9.03 -0.65
CA PHE A 1100 69.43 -9.29 -0.65
C PHE A 1100 69.75 -10.79 -0.56
N GLN A 1101 69.10 -11.53 0.35
CA GLN A 1101 69.25 -12.98 0.44
C GLN A 1101 68.81 -13.70 -0.84
N TRP A 1102 67.72 -13.29 -1.47
CA TRP A 1102 67.28 -13.86 -2.74
C TRP A 1102 68.31 -13.59 -3.86
N THR A 1103 68.85 -12.37 -3.95
CA THR A 1103 69.91 -12.07 -4.95
C THR A 1103 71.20 -12.85 -4.71
N LEU A 1104 71.55 -13.15 -3.47
CA LEU A 1104 72.67 -14.03 -3.12
C LEU A 1104 72.38 -15.49 -3.50
N HIS A 1105 71.16 -15.97 -3.30
CA HIS A 1105 70.73 -17.34 -3.64
C HIS A 1105 70.56 -17.58 -5.14
N GLN A 1106 70.51 -16.54 -5.97
CA GLN A 1106 70.52 -16.67 -7.43
C GLN A 1106 71.92 -16.57 -8.05
N ARG A 1107 72.92 -16.07 -7.31
CA ARG A 1107 74.30 -15.92 -7.78
C ARG A 1107 75.22 -17.06 -7.35
N TYR A 1108 74.77 -17.91 -6.44
CA TYR A 1108 75.34 -19.22 -6.09
C TYR A 1108 74.35 -20.30 -6.50
#